data_AF-A0AAW1WNT4-F1
#
_entry.id   AF-A0AAW1WNT4-F1
#
_cell.length_a   1.000
_cell.length_b   1.000
_cell.length_c   1.000
_cell.angle_alpha   90.00
_cell.angle_beta   90.00
_cell.angle_gamma   90.00
#
_symmetry.space_group_name_H-M   'P 1'
#
loop_
_entity.id
_entity.type
_entity.pdbx_description
1 polymer ?
#
loop_
_entity_poly.entity_id
_entity_poly.type
_entity_poly.pdbx_seq_one_letter_code
_entity_poly.pdbx_strand_id
1 'polypeptide(L)'
;MDWGASNAFKTFKDVEPKSMMEMGIIPHIDAGDIALGSSEKGNTATPSTKPRKKTMTSVYLKFFETAQDGKSRRCKFCGQSYSIATATGNLGRHLGNRHPGYDKSGDVVTNPSPQPITVIRKHQPQAKTSQVDYDHLNWLLIKWLALASFPPSTLEEKWLANSFKFLNPSIQLWPSEDYKKIFREVFRSMQEVVRASMENISSKVSITLDFWTSYERIFYMSVTCHWIDENWSFQKMMLDICHIPFPYGVDEIYNSLGKVLRLYNIENRVLCCTHDNSQGPLQDLDGQNVGHFCYIPCSAHTLNLIIDDGLRSIERVITKIREFVIGLNASLEISEEFTQLTAAYHEGTWKIPLDTSTRWSGNYQMLDIVCKASKSMDAVIRKFETLGNRMLLSSVEKNAVSNVHRYLEPFYKTTNNMCTNKVPTVGLVLFFMDHISETIATCRDSHLYPELKNAAEDMAKKVRNYNNQVCNIFTYMTAILDPRIKGELIPESLNSENFLDEARTHFIRNYSINHFPSMTGGYSNQEIEEGGNVSFAEEIARKKRRANTNSSTDELTQYLSEPPAPIATDVLEWWKVNSMRYPRLSVMARDFLAVQANSVAPEELFCGKGAEIDKQRFCMPHDSTQALLCVRSWLQSGMKLKYKTTEIDFERLMELATTADNHNSNAGSEKKQR
;
A
#
# COMPACT_ATOMS: atom_id res chain seq x y z
N MET A 1 37.37 23.38 33.16
CA MET A 1 36.73 23.57 34.47
C MET A 1 35.83 22.38 34.67
N ASP A 2 35.98 21.67 35.78
CA ASP A 2 35.23 20.46 36.09
C ASP A 2 33.86 20.76 36.70
N TRP A 3 33.18 19.70 37.16
CA TRP A 3 31.91 19.64 37.88
C TRP A 3 30.65 19.84 37.01
N GLY A 4 29.65 18.96 37.06
CA GLY A 4 29.59 17.66 37.73
C GLY A 4 28.15 17.12 37.80
N ALA A 5 27.89 15.90 37.32
CA ALA A 5 26.53 15.37 37.17
C ALA A 5 26.28 14.09 38.00
N SER A 6 25.49 14.23 39.05
CA SER A 6 24.84 13.17 39.85
C SER A 6 23.72 13.89 40.63
N ASN A 7 22.44 13.53 40.66
CA ASN A 7 21.73 12.26 40.89
C ASN A 7 20.22 12.54 40.67
N ALA A 8 19.28 11.60 40.58
CA ALA A 8 19.30 10.18 40.27
C ALA A 8 17.85 9.79 39.88
N PHE A 9 17.66 8.90 38.91
CA PHE A 9 16.33 8.38 38.58
C PHE A 9 15.85 7.43 39.66
N LYS A 10 14.81 7.82 40.41
CA LYS A 10 14.07 6.90 41.30
C LYS A 10 13.10 6.06 40.49
N THR A 11 13.20 4.75 40.62
CA THR A 11 12.24 3.79 40.08
C THR A 11 10.88 3.95 40.76
N PHE A 12 9.81 3.98 39.98
CA PHE A 12 8.46 3.68 40.44
C PHE A 12 7.85 2.56 39.60
N LYS A 13 6.92 1.82 40.21
CA LYS A 13 6.41 0.52 39.74
C LYS A 13 4.99 0.64 39.18
N ASP A 14 4.70 -0.25 38.23
CA ASP A 14 3.45 -1.00 38.10
C ASP A 14 2.12 -0.23 38.28
N VAL A 15 1.55 0.27 37.17
CA VAL A 15 0.10 0.46 37.00
C VAL A 15 -0.32 -0.07 35.64
N GLU A 16 -1.24 -1.05 35.62
CA GLU A 16 -1.75 -1.66 34.38
C GLU A 16 -2.77 -0.76 33.67
N PRO A 17 -2.66 -0.54 32.35
CA PRO A 17 -3.77 -0.05 31.54
C PRO A 17 -4.67 -1.24 31.16
N LYS A 18 -5.85 -1.32 31.79
CA LYS A 18 -6.89 -2.31 31.42
C LYS A 18 -7.28 -2.16 29.96
N SER A 19 -7.28 -3.25 29.20
CA SER A 19 -7.91 -3.29 27.88
C SER A 19 -9.43 -3.35 28.03
N MET A 20 -10.14 -2.59 27.18
CA MET A 20 -11.56 -2.83 26.88
C MET A 20 -11.68 -3.57 25.55
N MET A 21 -12.68 -4.46 25.47
CA MET A 21 -12.93 -5.31 24.32
C MET A 21 -13.81 -4.60 23.27
N GLU A 22 -13.61 -4.95 22.01
CA GLU A 22 -14.69 -5.46 21.14
C GLU A 22 -14.05 -6.35 20.04
N MET A 23 -14.25 -7.66 20.17
CA MET A 23 -15.12 -8.48 19.30
C MET A 23 -14.62 -8.69 17.86
N GLY A 24 -13.88 -9.79 17.67
CA GLY A 24 -13.78 -10.48 16.38
C GLY A 24 -14.75 -11.66 16.33
N ILE A 25 -15.47 -11.84 15.24
CA ILE A 25 -16.44 -12.92 15.05
C ILE A 25 -15.75 -14.13 14.42
N ILE A 26 -15.89 -15.31 15.05
CA ILE A 26 -15.50 -16.61 14.48
C ILE A 26 -16.72 -17.54 14.59
N PRO A 27 -17.11 -18.31 13.54
CA PRO A 27 -18.25 -19.22 13.61
C PRO A 27 -17.99 -20.44 14.50
N HIS A 28 -19.02 -20.87 15.23
CA HIS A 28 -19.04 -22.16 15.92
C HIS A 28 -19.06 -23.33 14.92
N ILE A 29 -18.41 -24.43 15.28
CA ILE A 29 -18.69 -25.78 14.76
C ILE A 29 -18.81 -26.69 15.98
N ASP A 30 -20.00 -27.25 16.21
CA ASP A 30 -20.26 -28.16 17.32
C ASP A 30 -19.83 -29.60 17.01
N ALA A 31 -19.68 -30.42 18.05
CA ALA A 31 -19.39 -31.85 17.95
C ALA A 31 -20.32 -32.66 18.87
N GLY A 32 -20.89 -33.76 18.37
CA GLY A 32 -21.80 -34.63 19.15
C GLY A 32 -22.14 -35.96 18.48
N ASP A 33 -21.82 -37.04 19.20
CA ASP A 33 -22.54 -38.33 19.32
C ASP A 33 -22.73 -39.35 18.16
N ILE A 34 -21.80 -40.32 18.15
CA ILE A 34 -22.03 -41.74 18.59
C ILE A 34 -22.93 -42.70 17.75
N ALA A 35 -22.21 -43.62 17.05
CA ALA A 35 -22.38 -45.10 16.99
C ALA A 35 -23.37 -45.84 16.02
N LEU A 36 -22.97 -47.10 15.74
CA LEU A 36 -23.66 -48.21 15.00
C LEU A 36 -23.90 -47.97 13.49
N GLY A 37 -23.58 -48.85 12.53
CA GLY A 37 -22.98 -50.20 12.48
C GLY A 37 -22.93 -50.70 11.00
N SER A 38 -22.53 -51.92 10.61
CA SER A 38 -21.80 -53.01 11.30
C SER A 38 -21.50 -54.21 10.35
N SER A 39 -20.23 -54.65 10.25
CA SER A 39 -19.76 -56.02 9.87
C SER A 39 -20.04 -56.63 8.48
N GLU A 40 -18.96 -57.06 7.78
CA GLU A 40 -18.93 -58.37 7.08
C GLU A 40 -17.50 -59.02 7.11
N LYS A 41 -17.32 -60.28 6.67
CA LYS A 41 -16.23 -61.19 7.13
C LYS A 41 -15.51 -62.03 6.06
N GLY A 42 -14.24 -62.37 6.32
CA GLY A 42 -13.48 -63.50 5.74
C GLY A 42 -11.94 -63.29 5.86
N ASN A 43 -11.18 -63.94 6.75
CA ASN A 43 -10.70 -65.34 6.77
C ASN A 43 -9.91 -65.72 5.49
N THR A 44 -8.67 -66.25 5.48
CA THR A 44 -7.65 -66.63 6.51
C THR A 44 -6.26 -66.75 5.79
N ALA A 45 -5.07 -67.14 6.29
CA ALA A 45 -4.59 -67.89 7.47
C ALA A 45 -3.12 -67.48 7.87
N THR A 46 -2.36 -68.38 8.51
CA THR A 46 -0.95 -68.29 8.99
C THR A 46 -0.22 -69.66 8.73
N PRO A 47 1.11 -69.91 8.95
CA PRO A 47 2.07 -69.25 9.86
C PRO A 47 3.60 -69.14 9.51
N SER A 48 4.31 -68.35 10.33
CA SER A 48 5.71 -68.50 10.83
C SER A 48 6.92 -68.81 9.91
N THR A 49 7.95 -67.95 9.89
CA THR A 49 9.21 -68.11 10.69
C THR A 49 10.36 -67.13 10.33
N LYS A 50 10.94 -66.49 11.35
CA LYS A 50 12.32 -65.93 11.51
C LYS A 50 12.88 -64.91 10.47
N PRO A 51 13.79 -63.99 10.89
CA PRO A 51 14.17 -62.81 10.09
C PRO A 51 15.35 -63.06 9.12
N ARG A 52 15.25 -62.48 7.91
CA ARG A 52 16.39 -62.31 6.99
C ARG A 52 17.00 -60.91 7.15
N LYS A 53 18.33 -60.85 7.32
CA LYS A 53 19.10 -59.59 7.34
C LYS A 53 18.92 -58.86 6.00
N LYS A 54 18.46 -57.61 6.02
CA LYS A 54 18.54 -56.71 4.85
C LYS A 54 19.97 -56.18 4.72
N THR A 55 20.59 -56.39 3.57
CA THR A 55 21.92 -55.87 3.24
C THR A 55 21.88 -54.34 3.18
N MET A 56 22.88 -53.65 3.74
CA MET A 56 22.90 -52.19 3.72
C MET A 56 23.27 -51.65 2.33
N THR A 57 22.27 -51.21 1.57
CA THR A 57 22.46 -50.38 0.38
C THR A 57 22.96 -48.99 0.78
N SER A 58 24.16 -48.62 0.32
CA SER A 58 24.78 -47.32 0.59
C SER A 58 23.88 -46.15 0.13
N VAL A 59 23.72 -45.15 1.00
CA VAL A 59 22.79 -44.01 0.84
C VAL A 59 22.94 -43.32 -0.52
N TYR A 60 24.17 -43.09 -1.00
CA TYR A 60 24.42 -42.42 -2.28
C TYR A 60 23.79 -43.12 -3.49
N LEU A 61 23.51 -44.43 -3.42
CA LEU A 61 22.89 -45.18 -4.52
C LEU A 61 21.47 -44.70 -4.83
N LYS A 62 20.78 -43.98 -3.92
CA LYS A 62 19.46 -43.37 -4.19
C LYS A 62 19.49 -42.39 -5.39
N PHE A 63 20.65 -41.76 -5.62
CA PHE A 63 20.88 -40.76 -6.66
C PHE A 63 21.41 -41.32 -8.00
N PHE A 64 21.58 -42.64 -8.11
CA PHE A 64 22.06 -43.29 -9.34
C PHE A 64 21.00 -44.28 -9.85
N GLU A 65 20.85 -44.35 -11.17
CA GLU A 65 20.10 -45.42 -11.85
C GLU A 65 21.08 -46.50 -12.32
N THR A 66 20.63 -47.75 -12.48
CA THR A 66 21.43 -48.79 -13.13
C THR A 66 21.00 -48.86 -14.60
N ALA A 67 21.96 -48.86 -15.52
CA ALA A 67 21.66 -48.94 -16.94
C ALA A 67 21.09 -50.33 -17.31
N GLN A 68 20.40 -50.41 -18.45
CA GLN A 68 19.78 -51.65 -18.94
C GLN A 68 20.78 -52.80 -19.18
N ASP A 69 22.09 -52.50 -19.26
CA ASP A 69 23.16 -53.49 -19.38
C ASP A 69 23.52 -54.21 -18.06
N GLY A 70 23.03 -53.72 -16.92
CA GLY A 70 23.38 -54.19 -15.57
C GLY A 70 24.84 -53.95 -15.13
N LYS A 71 25.68 -53.37 -15.99
CA LYS A 71 27.13 -53.22 -15.82
C LYS A 71 27.55 -51.80 -15.44
N SER A 72 26.68 -50.81 -15.66
CA SER A 72 26.94 -49.41 -15.33
C SER A 72 25.84 -48.75 -14.48
N ARG A 73 26.23 -47.71 -13.74
CA ARG A 73 25.35 -46.82 -12.98
C ARG A 73 25.47 -45.39 -13.49
N ARG A 74 24.36 -44.72 -13.72
CA ARG A 74 24.30 -43.35 -14.22
C ARG A 74 23.84 -42.38 -13.13
N CYS A 75 24.49 -41.23 -13.00
CA CYS A 75 24.04 -40.17 -12.08
C CYS A 75 22.75 -39.54 -12.62
N LYS A 76 21.69 -39.50 -11.79
CA LYS A 76 20.38 -38.95 -12.18
C LYS A 76 20.39 -37.44 -12.45
N PHE A 77 21.42 -36.72 -12.01
CA PHE A 77 21.51 -35.26 -12.11
C PHE A 77 22.37 -34.75 -13.29
N CYS A 78 23.22 -35.57 -13.90
CA CYS A 78 24.09 -35.15 -15.02
C CYS A 78 24.35 -36.22 -16.09
N GLY A 79 23.78 -37.41 -15.97
CA GLY A 79 24.01 -38.49 -16.93
C GLY A 79 25.42 -39.14 -16.88
N GLN A 80 26.31 -38.70 -15.99
CA GLN A 80 27.66 -39.27 -15.87
C GLN A 80 27.57 -40.75 -15.46
N SER A 81 28.20 -41.62 -16.24
CA SER A 81 28.16 -43.07 -16.05
C SER A 81 29.42 -43.61 -15.38
N TYR A 82 29.23 -44.58 -14.48
CA TYR A 82 30.24 -45.26 -13.66
C TYR A 82 30.04 -46.78 -13.73
N SER A 83 31.05 -47.58 -13.37
CA SER A 83 30.90 -49.04 -13.32
C SER A 83 30.00 -49.46 -12.15
N ILE A 84 29.27 -50.57 -12.30
CA ILE A 84 28.51 -51.20 -11.21
C ILE A 84 29.39 -51.54 -9.99
N ALA A 85 30.69 -51.78 -10.22
CA ALA A 85 31.70 -52.06 -9.19
C ALA A 85 32.38 -50.81 -8.60
N THR A 86 32.03 -49.59 -9.04
CA THR A 86 32.62 -48.35 -8.51
C THR A 86 32.26 -48.18 -7.02
N ALA A 87 33.28 -48.10 -6.17
CA ALA A 87 33.14 -47.90 -4.73
C ALA A 87 32.31 -46.65 -4.39
N THR A 88 31.37 -46.77 -3.46
CA THR A 88 30.30 -45.78 -3.24
C THR A 88 30.81 -44.42 -2.76
N GLY A 89 31.96 -44.36 -2.08
CA GLY A 89 32.63 -43.09 -1.73
C GLY A 89 33.03 -42.25 -2.95
N ASN A 90 33.34 -42.86 -4.10
CA ASN A 90 33.57 -42.12 -5.34
C ASN A 90 32.27 -41.54 -5.92
N LEU A 91 31.13 -42.21 -5.69
CA LEU A 91 29.81 -41.71 -6.09
C LEU A 91 29.38 -40.55 -5.19
N GLY A 92 29.59 -40.64 -3.86
CA GLY A 92 29.40 -39.54 -2.92
C GLY A 92 30.30 -38.32 -3.21
N ARG A 93 31.56 -38.56 -3.61
CA ARG A 93 32.49 -37.50 -4.07
C ARG A 93 32.07 -36.87 -5.39
N HIS A 94 31.53 -37.65 -6.34
CA HIS A 94 30.94 -37.11 -7.56
C HIS A 94 29.79 -36.14 -7.23
N LEU A 95 28.83 -36.58 -6.41
CA LEU A 95 27.71 -35.75 -5.98
C LEU A 95 28.21 -34.49 -5.24
N GLY A 96 29.18 -34.63 -4.34
CA GLY A 96 29.77 -33.51 -3.60
C GLY A 96 30.43 -32.44 -4.47
N ASN A 97 31.10 -32.86 -5.56
CA ASN A 97 31.91 -31.97 -6.39
C ASN A 97 31.20 -31.48 -7.66
N ARG A 98 30.09 -32.10 -8.08
CA ARG A 98 29.32 -31.72 -9.28
C ARG A 98 27.86 -31.35 -9.00
N HIS A 99 27.34 -31.67 -7.82
CA HIS A 99 25.96 -31.36 -7.41
C HIS A 99 25.90 -30.76 -5.99
N PRO A 100 26.50 -29.58 -5.74
CA PRO A 100 26.31 -28.86 -4.47
C PRO A 100 24.82 -28.67 -4.18
N GLY A 101 24.35 -29.09 -3.00
CA GLY A 101 22.94 -29.05 -2.61
C GLY A 101 22.19 -30.37 -2.69
N TYR A 102 22.81 -31.49 -3.12
CA TYR A 102 22.18 -32.81 -2.93
C TYR A 102 21.95 -33.11 -1.44
N ASP A 103 20.83 -33.75 -1.11
CA ASP A 103 20.46 -34.10 0.26
C ASP A 103 21.44 -35.12 0.88
N LYS A 104 22.14 -34.67 1.95
CA LYS A 104 23.18 -35.42 2.68
C LYS A 104 22.67 -36.10 3.97
N SER A 105 21.36 -36.17 4.20
CA SER A 105 20.82 -36.85 5.38
C SER A 105 21.15 -38.37 5.35
N GLY A 106 22.06 -38.82 6.23
CA GLY A 106 22.32 -40.25 6.47
C GLY A 106 23.72 -40.71 6.91
N ASP A 107 24.77 -39.88 6.85
CA ASP A 107 26.17 -40.37 6.99
C ASP A 107 26.75 -40.36 8.43
N VAL A 108 26.46 -41.39 9.25
CA VAL A 108 27.31 -41.78 10.41
C VAL A 108 27.29 -43.31 10.66
N VAL A 109 28.39 -44.02 10.39
CA VAL A 109 28.74 -45.32 11.01
C VAL A 109 30.26 -45.44 11.15
N THR A 110 30.75 -45.91 12.31
CA THR A 110 32.17 -46.19 12.63
C THR A 110 32.34 -47.61 13.17
N ASN A 111 33.52 -48.24 13.00
CA ASN A 111 34.05 -49.34 13.84
C ASN A 111 35.53 -49.72 13.46
N PRO A 112 36.30 -50.49 14.29
CA PRO A 112 37.70 -50.10 14.54
C PRO A 112 38.81 -51.19 14.57
N SER A 113 40.08 -50.71 14.59
CA SER A 113 41.29 -51.32 15.22
C SER A 113 41.94 -52.57 14.56
N PRO A 114 43.22 -52.95 14.87
CA PRO A 114 44.14 -52.42 15.91
C PRO A 114 45.62 -52.09 15.53
N GLN A 115 46.18 -51.06 16.20
CA GLN A 115 47.50 -50.88 16.90
C GLN A 115 48.85 -51.49 16.38
N PRO A 116 50.07 -51.03 16.82
CA PRO A 116 50.40 -50.21 18.02
C PRO A 116 51.50 -49.09 17.90
N ILE A 117 51.63 -48.24 18.97
CA ILE A 117 52.74 -47.29 19.37
C ILE A 117 53.06 -46.14 18.35
N THR A 118 53.30 -44.85 18.69
CA THR A 118 53.93 -44.23 19.88
C THR A 118 53.30 -42.89 20.34
N VAL A 119 53.53 -42.60 21.64
CA VAL A 119 53.06 -41.53 22.54
C VAL A 119 53.28 -40.06 22.09
N ILE A 120 52.28 -39.18 22.32
CA ILE A 120 52.38 -37.86 23.02
C ILE A 120 50.95 -37.30 23.33
N ARG A 121 50.83 -36.34 24.26
CA ARG A 121 49.55 -35.96 24.92
C ARG A 121 48.71 -34.92 24.17
N LYS A 122 47.38 -35.16 24.23
CA LYS A 122 46.21 -34.31 23.93
C LYS A 122 46.41 -32.78 23.91
N HIS A 123 45.79 -32.14 22.92
CA HIS A 123 44.81 -31.07 23.19
C HIS A 123 43.39 -31.60 22.92
N GLN A 124 42.39 -30.98 23.55
CA GLN A 124 40.99 -31.43 23.52
C GLN A 124 40.22 -30.68 22.41
N PRO A 125 39.54 -31.37 21.48
CA PRO A 125 38.66 -30.71 20.52
C PRO A 125 37.47 -30.10 21.27
N GLN A 126 37.24 -28.80 21.11
CA GLN A 126 35.97 -28.18 21.50
C GLN A 126 34.83 -28.79 20.66
N ALA A 127 33.66 -28.96 21.27
CA ALA A 127 32.47 -29.31 20.52
C ALA A 127 32.17 -28.19 19.52
N LYS A 128 31.94 -28.53 18.25
CA LYS A 128 31.42 -27.56 17.28
C LYS A 128 30.01 -27.16 17.72
N THR A 129 29.86 -25.93 18.19
CA THR A 129 28.56 -25.27 18.28
C THR A 129 27.93 -25.20 16.89
N SER A 130 26.61 -25.37 16.81
CA SER A 130 25.86 -25.13 15.58
C SER A 130 26.06 -23.67 15.15
N GLN A 131 26.79 -23.45 14.06
CA GLN A 131 27.03 -22.11 13.55
C GLN A 131 25.75 -21.62 12.87
N VAL A 132 24.99 -20.79 13.59
CA VAL A 132 23.85 -20.06 13.05
C VAL A 132 24.35 -19.20 11.90
N ASP A 133 23.63 -19.24 10.77
CA ASP A 133 23.93 -18.38 9.63
C ASP A 133 23.34 -16.99 9.87
N TYR A 134 24.21 -16.01 10.10
CA TYR A 134 23.81 -14.63 10.36
C TYR A 134 23.48 -13.86 9.08
N ASP A 135 23.64 -14.44 7.89
CA ASP A 135 23.27 -13.75 6.64
C ASP A 135 21.76 -13.48 6.56
N HIS A 136 20.95 -14.30 7.24
CA HIS A 136 19.52 -14.04 7.47
C HIS A 136 19.24 -12.70 8.18
N LEU A 137 20.12 -12.25 9.09
CA LEU A 137 19.97 -10.94 9.74
C LEU A 137 20.15 -9.80 8.73
N ASN A 138 21.10 -9.93 7.80
CA ASN A 138 21.33 -8.93 6.76
C ASN A 138 20.09 -8.78 5.85
N TRP A 139 19.42 -9.88 5.51
CA TRP A 139 18.14 -9.85 4.79
C TRP A 139 17.01 -9.20 5.61
N LEU A 140 16.90 -9.49 6.91
CA LEU A 140 15.93 -8.83 7.79
C LEU A 140 16.18 -7.32 7.88
N LEU A 141 17.45 -6.88 7.91
CA LEU A 141 17.83 -5.48 7.88
C LEU A 141 17.52 -4.81 6.53
N ILE A 142 17.68 -5.50 5.38
CA ILE A 142 17.19 -5.03 4.08
C ILE A 142 15.68 -4.75 4.12
N LYS A 143 14.88 -5.68 4.67
CA LYS A 143 13.42 -5.50 4.80
C LYS A 143 13.07 -4.30 5.70
N TRP A 144 13.79 -4.14 6.81
CA TRP A 144 13.61 -3.03 7.75
C TRP A 144 13.94 -1.68 7.10
N LEU A 145 15.11 -1.54 6.45
CA LEU A 145 15.50 -0.30 5.75
C LEU A 145 14.43 0.12 4.73
N ALA A 146 13.94 -0.82 3.92
CA ALA A 146 12.91 -0.56 2.92
C ALA A 146 11.58 -0.12 3.58
N LEU A 147 11.06 -0.89 4.54
CA LEU A 147 9.77 -0.58 5.16
C LEU A 147 9.79 0.68 6.05
N ALA A 148 10.96 1.07 6.57
CA ALA A 148 11.14 2.29 7.37
C ALA A 148 11.56 3.53 6.54
N SER A 149 11.85 3.38 5.24
CA SER A 149 12.51 4.42 4.42
C SER A 149 13.84 4.94 5.02
N PHE A 150 14.69 4.04 5.52
CA PHE A 150 16.02 4.40 6.02
C PHE A 150 17.13 4.16 4.97
N PRO A 151 18.10 5.09 4.83
CA PRO A 151 19.21 4.94 3.89
C PRO A 151 20.15 3.79 4.30
N PRO A 152 20.87 3.16 3.35
CA PRO A 152 21.83 2.09 3.67
C PRO A 152 22.90 2.46 4.71
N SER A 153 23.27 3.74 4.78
CA SER A 153 24.22 4.27 5.77
C SER A 153 23.73 4.22 7.23
N THR A 154 22.43 3.99 7.48
CA THR A 154 21.92 3.71 8.83
C THR A 154 22.57 2.47 9.45
N LEU A 155 23.02 1.51 8.64
CA LEU A 155 23.72 0.30 9.11
C LEU A 155 25.22 0.51 9.35
N GLU A 156 25.76 1.69 9.01
CA GLU A 156 27.11 2.13 9.37
C GLU A 156 27.16 2.79 10.76
N GLU A 157 26.00 3.01 11.40
CA GLU A 157 25.96 3.60 12.74
C GLU A 157 26.68 2.69 13.74
N LYS A 158 27.66 3.27 14.43
CA LYS A 158 28.65 2.58 15.26
C LYS A 158 28.00 1.86 16.44
N TRP A 159 26.98 2.44 17.08
CA TRP A 159 26.32 1.83 18.22
C TRP A 159 25.30 0.77 17.83
N LEU A 160 24.62 0.90 16.68
CA LEU A 160 23.84 -0.17 16.06
C LEU A 160 24.73 -1.37 15.71
N ALA A 161 25.84 -1.15 15.02
CA ALA A 161 26.80 -2.22 14.72
C ALA A 161 27.43 -2.83 15.98
N ASN A 162 27.63 -2.05 17.04
CA ASN A 162 28.11 -2.55 18.33
C ASN A 162 27.04 -3.31 19.12
N SER A 163 25.76 -2.96 19.02
CA SER A 163 24.69 -3.65 19.76
C SER A 163 24.51 -5.08 19.24
N PHE A 164 24.53 -5.29 17.92
CA PHE A 164 24.56 -6.63 17.33
C PHE A 164 25.81 -7.42 17.75
N LYS A 165 27.00 -6.80 17.76
CA LYS A 165 28.23 -7.45 18.25
C LYS A 165 28.22 -7.76 19.75
N PHE A 166 27.50 -6.98 20.56
CA PHE A 166 27.29 -7.25 21.98
C PHE A 166 26.36 -8.47 22.19
N LEU A 167 25.29 -8.57 21.39
CA LEU A 167 24.41 -9.76 21.39
C LEU A 167 25.16 -11.02 20.92
N ASN A 168 25.96 -10.92 19.85
CA ASN A 168 26.87 -11.99 19.44
C ASN A 168 28.06 -11.45 18.63
N PRO A 169 29.32 -11.59 19.11
CA PRO A 169 30.51 -11.15 18.37
C PRO A 169 30.75 -11.83 17.02
N SER A 170 30.01 -12.91 16.72
CA SER A 170 30.06 -13.62 15.44
C SER A 170 29.18 -12.98 14.35
N ILE A 171 28.29 -12.05 14.71
CA ILE A 171 27.45 -11.34 13.74
C ILE A 171 28.32 -10.42 12.87
N GLN A 172 28.24 -10.61 11.57
CA GLN A 172 28.85 -9.75 10.57
C GLN A 172 27.74 -9.09 9.74
N LEU A 173 27.56 -7.79 9.96
CA LEU A 173 26.75 -6.97 9.07
C LEU A 173 27.51 -6.74 7.76
N TRP A 174 26.83 -6.76 6.61
CA TRP A 174 27.48 -6.39 5.35
C TRP A 174 28.00 -4.94 5.37
N PRO A 175 29.06 -4.61 4.63
CA PRO A 175 29.45 -3.22 4.38
C PRO A 175 28.36 -2.42 3.65
N SER A 176 28.34 -1.11 3.83
CA SER A 176 27.40 -0.18 3.18
C SER A 176 27.39 -0.30 1.65
N GLU A 177 28.56 -0.51 1.02
CA GLU A 177 28.66 -0.71 -0.43
C GLU A 177 28.04 -2.03 -0.90
N ASP A 178 28.19 -3.12 -0.14
CA ASP A 178 27.52 -4.38 -0.46
C ASP A 178 26.00 -4.28 -0.18
N TYR A 179 25.58 -3.58 0.88
CA TYR A 179 24.17 -3.23 1.10
C TYR A 179 23.57 -2.45 -0.08
N LYS A 180 24.20 -1.34 -0.52
CA LYS A 180 23.78 -0.55 -1.69
C LYS A 180 23.69 -1.41 -2.96
N LYS A 181 24.70 -2.25 -3.20
CA LYS A 181 24.81 -3.12 -4.38
C LYS A 181 23.77 -4.24 -4.39
N ILE A 182 23.55 -4.90 -3.26
CA ILE A 182 22.51 -5.93 -3.09
C ILE A 182 21.14 -5.28 -3.24
N PHE A 183 20.92 -4.11 -2.63
CA PHE A 183 19.63 -3.44 -2.70
C PHE A 183 19.29 -2.88 -4.09
N ARG A 184 20.28 -2.37 -4.84
CA ARG A 184 20.13 -2.03 -6.27
C ARG A 184 19.74 -3.25 -7.12
N GLU A 185 20.28 -4.43 -6.80
CA GLU A 185 19.89 -5.69 -7.46
C GLU A 185 18.49 -6.17 -7.04
N VAL A 186 18.10 -6.00 -5.78
CA VAL A 186 16.73 -6.27 -5.30
C VAL A 186 15.73 -5.39 -6.04
N PHE A 187 15.98 -4.08 -6.16
CA PHE A 187 15.14 -3.16 -6.91
C PHE A 187 14.94 -3.63 -8.35
N ARG A 188 16.01 -3.94 -9.10
CA ARG A 188 15.90 -4.53 -10.46
C ARG A 188 15.05 -5.80 -10.46
N SER A 189 15.37 -6.73 -9.55
CA SER A 189 14.72 -8.05 -9.48
C SER A 189 13.22 -7.96 -9.21
N MET A 190 12.79 -6.95 -8.45
CA MET A 190 11.37 -6.66 -8.22
C MET A 190 10.75 -5.85 -9.38
N GLN A 191 11.51 -4.95 -10.02
CA GLN A 191 11.08 -4.21 -11.22
C GLN A 191 10.73 -5.14 -12.38
N GLU A 192 11.48 -6.24 -12.57
CA GLU A 192 11.14 -7.31 -13.52
C GLU A 192 9.76 -7.94 -13.21
N VAL A 193 9.45 -8.17 -11.93
CA VAL A 193 8.15 -8.73 -11.50
C VAL A 193 7.02 -7.71 -11.71
N VAL A 194 7.26 -6.43 -11.43
CA VAL A 194 6.30 -5.36 -11.71
C VAL A 194 6.01 -5.30 -13.21
N ARG A 195 7.03 -5.36 -14.08
CA ARG A 195 6.81 -5.38 -15.54
C ARG A 195 5.99 -6.57 -16.00
N ALA A 196 6.34 -7.77 -15.56
CA ALA A 196 5.54 -8.97 -15.84
C ALA A 196 4.09 -8.84 -15.34
N SER A 197 3.85 -8.14 -14.20
CA SER A 197 2.48 -7.88 -13.75
C SER A 197 1.74 -6.87 -14.63
N MET A 198 2.40 -5.80 -15.12
CA MET A 198 1.80 -4.82 -16.02
C MET A 198 1.46 -5.42 -17.40
N GLU A 199 2.22 -6.39 -17.87
CA GLU A 199 1.95 -7.11 -19.13
C GLU A 199 0.67 -7.95 -19.07
N ASN A 200 0.27 -8.42 -17.89
CA ASN A 200 -0.94 -9.23 -17.69
C ASN A 200 -2.24 -8.42 -17.53
N ILE A 201 -2.18 -7.09 -17.43
CA ILE A 201 -3.38 -6.24 -17.27
C ILE A 201 -4.19 -6.22 -18.59
N SER A 202 -5.39 -6.79 -18.57
CA SER A 202 -6.29 -6.86 -19.73
C SER A 202 -6.97 -5.52 -20.07
N SER A 203 -7.22 -4.69 -19.06
CA SER A 203 -7.92 -3.42 -19.15
C SER A 203 -7.02 -2.28 -19.64
N LYS A 204 -7.61 -1.10 -19.83
CA LYS A 204 -6.88 0.16 -19.78
C LYS A 204 -6.37 0.45 -18.36
N VAL A 205 -5.50 1.44 -18.26
CA VAL A 205 -4.91 1.93 -16.99
C VAL A 205 -5.00 3.45 -16.90
N SER A 206 -4.92 3.99 -15.70
CA SER A 206 -4.64 5.41 -15.46
C SER A 206 -3.35 5.60 -14.69
N ILE A 207 -2.77 6.79 -14.77
CA ILE A 207 -1.54 7.19 -14.10
C ILE A 207 -1.83 8.28 -13.07
N THR A 208 -1.13 8.28 -11.94
CA THR A 208 -0.95 9.48 -11.11
C THR A 208 0.51 9.92 -11.05
N LEU A 209 0.71 11.24 -11.02
CA LEU A 209 2.00 11.92 -10.87
C LEU A 209 1.97 12.82 -9.63
N ASP A 210 2.81 12.49 -8.65
CA ASP A 210 3.04 13.27 -7.43
C ASP A 210 4.49 13.76 -7.44
N PHE A 211 4.70 15.08 -7.34
CA PHE A 211 6.00 15.72 -7.50
C PHE A 211 6.50 16.32 -6.18
N TRP A 212 7.82 16.28 -5.94
CA TRP A 212 8.42 16.94 -4.79
C TRP A 212 9.89 17.30 -5.03
N THR A 213 10.38 18.24 -4.22
CA THR A 213 11.79 18.65 -4.21
C THR A 213 12.43 18.16 -2.92
N SER A 214 13.53 17.40 -2.99
CA SER A 214 14.25 16.94 -1.78
C SER A 214 15.03 18.08 -1.11
N TYR A 215 15.59 17.81 0.08
CA TYR A 215 16.48 18.74 0.77
C TYR A 215 17.69 19.16 -0.08
N GLU A 216 18.20 18.24 -0.91
CA GLU A 216 19.29 18.45 -1.87
C GLU A 216 18.88 19.31 -3.09
N ARG A 217 17.64 19.84 -3.11
CA ARG A 217 17.01 20.58 -4.22
C ARG A 217 16.83 19.79 -5.52
N ILE A 218 16.79 18.47 -5.41
CA ILE A 218 16.57 17.55 -6.54
C ILE A 218 15.06 17.39 -6.74
N PHE A 219 14.57 17.61 -7.96
CA PHE A 219 13.17 17.50 -8.31
C PHE A 219 12.81 16.06 -8.72
N TYR A 220 11.77 15.51 -8.11
CA TYR A 220 11.29 14.14 -8.32
C TYR A 220 9.86 14.12 -8.82
N MET A 221 9.55 13.10 -9.62
CA MET A 221 8.22 12.71 -10.04
C MET A 221 8.04 11.23 -9.72
N SER A 222 7.06 10.87 -8.89
CA SER A 222 6.60 9.48 -8.83
C SER A 222 5.62 9.20 -9.97
N VAL A 223 5.62 7.97 -10.48
CA VAL A 223 4.66 7.49 -11.46
C VAL A 223 3.95 6.28 -10.86
N THR A 224 2.64 6.37 -10.64
CA THR A 224 1.83 5.25 -10.12
C THR A 224 0.75 4.85 -11.12
N CYS A 225 0.63 3.56 -11.40
CA CYS A 225 -0.37 2.96 -12.27
C CYS A 225 -1.58 2.50 -11.46
N HIS A 226 -2.79 2.67 -11.99
CA HIS A 226 -4.05 2.26 -11.36
C HIS A 226 -4.97 1.57 -12.38
N TRP A 227 -5.62 0.48 -11.98
CA TRP A 227 -6.57 -0.29 -12.79
C TRP A 227 -7.60 -0.99 -11.90
N ILE A 228 -8.64 -1.57 -12.50
CA ILE A 228 -9.58 -2.46 -11.82
C ILE A 228 -9.41 -3.86 -12.42
N ASP A 229 -9.18 -4.87 -11.59
CA ASP A 229 -8.95 -6.25 -12.04
C ASP A 229 -10.25 -7.02 -12.36
N GLU A 230 -10.10 -8.25 -12.84
CA GLU A 230 -11.19 -9.15 -13.20
C GLU A 230 -12.11 -9.52 -12.02
N ASN A 231 -11.62 -9.39 -10.78
CA ASN A 231 -12.39 -9.67 -9.56
C ASN A 231 -13.15 -8.43 -9.04
N TRP A 232 -13.02 -7.29 -9.74
CA TRP A 232 -13.49 -5.96 -9.33
C TRP A 232 -12.76 -5.41 -8.10
N SER A 233 -11.52 -5.82 -7.85
CA SER A 233 -10.65 -5.10 -6.94
C SER A 233 -10.01 -3.91 -7.65
N PHE A 234 -10.01 -2.75 -7.00
CA PHE A 234 -9.10 -1.68 -7.38
C PHE A 234 -7.66 -2.09 -7.09
N GLN A 235 -6.76 -1.79 -8.02
CA GLN A 235 -5.35 -2.12 -7.95
C GLN A 235 -4.51 -0.87 -8.25
N LYS A 236 -3.41 -0.71 -7.50
CA LYS A 236 -2.43 0.35 -7.72
C LYS A 236 -1.00 -0.17 -7.59
N MET A 237 -0.09 0.37 -8.39
CA MET A 237 1.32 -0.03 -8.42
C MET A 237 2.22 1.17 -8.72
N MET A 238 3.14 1.50 -7.81
CA MET A 238 4.19 2.48 -8.10
C MET A 238 5.13 1.89 -9.17
N LEU A 239 5.25 2.58 -10.30
CA LEU A 239 6.08 2.14 -11.43
C LEU A 239 7.52 2.61 -11.28
N ASP A 240 7.71 3.88 -10.95
CA ASP A 240 9.04 4.47 -10.79
C ASP A 240 9.00 5.77 -9.98
N ILE A 241 10.17 6.23 -9.53
CA ILE A 241 10.41 7.57 -9.00
C ILE A 241 11.57 8.17 -9.81
N CYS A 242 11.20 9.02 -10.76
CA CYS A 242 12.13 9.68 -11.67
C CYS A 242 12.73 10.92 -11.00
N HIS A 243 14.05 11.08 -11.08
CA HIS A 243 14.70 12.38 -10.96
C HIS A 243 14.49 13.13 -12.29
N ILE A 244 13.89 14.32 -12.22
CA ILE A 244 13.74 15.21 -13.37
C ILE A 244 14.97 16.13 -13.44
N PRO A 245 15.78 16.10 -14.50
CA PRO A 245 16.99 16.90 -14.59
C PRO A 245 16.68 18.40 -14.66
N PHE A 246 17.64 19.24 -14.25
CA PHE A 246 17.56 20.68 -14.41
C PHE A 246 18.15 21.12 -15.77
N PRO A 247 17.54 22.09 -16.49
CA PRO A 247 16.26 22.75 -16.19
C PRO A 247 15.07 21.80 -16.44
N TYR A 248 14.03 21.90 -15.62
CA TYR A 248 12.82 21.09 -15.74
C TYR A 248 11.72 21.86 -16.50
N GLY A 249 11.39 21.41 -17.72
CA GLY A 249 10.26 21.87 -18.53
C GLY A 249 9.15 20.81 -18.67
N VAL A 250 8.19 21.06 -19.57
CA VAL A 250 7.21 20.05 -19.98
C VAL A 250 7.93 18.84 -20.59
N ASP A 251 8.92 19.12 -21.43
CA ASP A 251 9.66 18.11 -22.19
C ASP A 251 10.43 17.15 -21.30
N GLU A 252 11.13 17.61 -20.24
CA GLU A 252 11.85 16.73 -19.32
C GLU A 252 10.90 15.81 -18.54
N ILE A 253 9.73 16.32 -18.16
CA ILE A 253 8.68 15.56 -17.47
C ILE A 253 8.08 14.52 -18.43
N TYR A 254 7.67 14.93 -19.63
CA TYR A 254 7.08 14.04 -20.64
C TYR A 254 8.08 12.98 -21.13
N ASN A 255 9.34 13.35 -21.36
CA ASN A 255 10.40 12.40 -21.71
C ASN A 255 10.71 11.41 -20.57
N SER A 256 10.53 11.80 -19.31
CA SER A 256 10.70 10.91 -18.16
C SER A 256 9.51 9.95 -18.02
N LEU A 257 8.29 10.47 -18.11
CA LEU A 257 7.06 9.66 -18.11
C LEU A 257 7.06 8.66 -19.27
N GLY A 258 7.35 9.09 -20.50
CA GLY A 258 7.41 8.22 -21.67
C GLY A 258 8.45 7.10 -21.56
N LYS A 259 9.58 7.33 -20.87
CA LYS A 259 10.54 6.23 -20.56
C LYS A 259 9.89 5.18 -19.66
N VAL A 260 9.16 5.60 -18.62
CA VAL A 260 8.44 4.68 -17.71
C VAL A 260 7.32 3.94 -18.45
N LEU A 261 6.47 4.65 -19.20
CA LEU A 261 5.35 4.02 -19.92
C LEU A 261 5.80 3.00 -20.97
N ARG A 262 6.98 3.21 -21.60
CA ARG A 262 7.61 2.26 -22.51
C ARG A 262 8.33 1.12 -21.79
N LEU A 263 9.01 1.38 -20.67
CA LEU A 263 9.63 0.34 -19.83
C LEU A 263 8.61 -0.69 -19.31
N TYR A 264 7.36 -0.27 -19.12
CA TYR A 264 6.26 -1.11 -18.65
C TYR A 264 5.26 -1.53 -19.75
N ASN A 265 5.51 -1.17 -21.01
CA ASN A 265 4.64 -1.49 -22.17
C ASN A 265 3.16 -1.14 -21.94
N ILE A 266 2.89 0.05 -21.39
CA ILE A 266 1.55 0.57 -21.06
C ILE A 266 1.19 1.86 -21.82
N GLU A 267 2.10 2.42 -22.62
CA GLU A 267 1.92 3.69 -23.35
C GLU A 267 0.60 3.76 -24.14
N ASN A 268 0.21 2.67 -24.83
CA ASN A 268 -1.06 2.57 -25.60
C ASN A 268 -2.28 2.12 -24.75
N ARG A 269 -2.09 1.89 -23.44
CA ARG A 269 -3.12 1.48 -22.48
C ARG A 269 -3.49 2.58 -21.47
N VAL A 270 -2.74 3.68 -21.37
CA VAL A 270 -3.13 4.83 -20.54
C VAL A 270 -4.38 5.51 -21.13
N LEU A 271 -5.38 5.78 -20.29
CA LEU A 271 -6.53 6.65 -20.61
C LEU A 271 -6.36 8.06 -20.07
N CYS A 272 -5.82 8.18 -18.86
CA CYS A 272 -5.75 9.43 -18.12
C CYS A 272 -4.51 9.50 -17.21
N CYS A 273 -4.03 10.71 -16.95
CA CYS A 273 -2.89 11.03 -16.10
C CYS A 273 -3.24 12.17 -15.13
N THR A 274 -3.36 11.88 -13.84
CA THR A 274 -3.72 12.86 -12.80
C THR A 274 -2.47 13.40 -12.10
N HIS A 275 -2.27 14.72 -12.13
CA HIS A 275 -1.07 15.39 -11.60
C HIS A 275 -1.40 16.41 -10.51
N ASP A 276 -0.43 16.72 -9.64
CA ASP A 276 -0.64 17.58 -8.46
C ASP A 276 -0.96 19.06 -8.74
N ASN A 277 -1.00 19.52 -9.99
CA ASN A 277 -1.18 20.93 -10.38
C ASN A 277 -0.08 21.87 -9.81
N SER A 278 1.13 21.34 -9.58
CA SER A 278 2.29 22.11 -9.13
C SER A 278 2.65 23.23 -10.12
N GLN A 279 2.97 24.41 -9.57
CA GLN A 279 3.15 25.64 -10.33
C GLN A 279 4.35 25.57 -11.28
N GLY A 280 4.10 25.70 -12.59
CA GLY A 280 5.14 25.64 -13.60
C GLY A 280 4.64 25.05 -14.93
N PRO A 281 5.48 24.30 -15.66
CA PRO A 281 5.20 23.86 -17.03
C PRO A 281 3.92 23.03 -17.20
N LEU A 282 3.46 22.36 -16.14
CA LEU A 282 2.30 21.47 -16.17
C LEU A 282 0.98 22.17 -16.53
N GLN A 283 0.88 23.51 -16.43
CA GLN A 283 -0.34 24.22 -16.84
C GLN A 283 -0.51 24.33 -18.37
N ASP A 284 0.58 24.19 -19.15
CA ASP A 284 0.49 24.15 -20.62
C ASP A 284 0.11 22.76 -21.16
N LEU A 285 0.14 21.68 -20.34
CA LEU A 285 -0.25 20.34 -20.77
C LEU A 285 -1.74 20.22 -21.11
N ASP A 286 -2.61 20.96 -20.42
CA ASP A 286 -4.05 20.99 -20.71
C ASP A 286 -4.37 21.70 -22.03
N GLY A 287 -3.50 22.62 -22.46
CA GLY A 287 -3.69 23.45 -23.67
C GLY A 287 -3.05 22.88 -24.94
N GLN A 288 -2.15 21.91 -24.82
CA GLN A 288 -1.41 21.35 -25.96
C GLN A 288 -1.77 19.86 -26.19
N ASN A 289 -2.12 19.50 -27.43
CA ASN A 289 -2.39 18.11 -27.85
C ASN A 289 -1.09 17.28 -27.93
N VAL A 290 -0.41 17.09 -26.80
CA VAL A 290 0.96 16.54 -26.68
C VAL A 290 1.01 15.12 -26.10
N GLY A 291 -0.13 14.60 -25.61
CA GLY A 291 -0.26 13.22 -25.10
C GLY A 291 -1.33 12.40 -25.82
N HIS A 292 -1.22 11.07 -25.75
CA HIS A 292 -2.24 10.12 -26.24
C HIS A 292 -3.37 9.86 -25.21
N PHE A 293 -3.40 10.61 -24.10
CA PHE A 293 -4.28 10.40 -22.95
C PHE A 293 -4.67 11.74 -22.31
N CYS A 294 -5.78 11.75 -21.57
CA CYS A 294 -6.31 12.92 -20.88
C CYS A 294 -5.45 13.32 -19.66
N TYR A 295 -5.37 14.60 -19.34
CA TYR A 295 -4.78 15.10 -18.08
C TYR A 295 -5.88 15.61 -17.14
N ILE A 296 -5.69 15.42 -15.82
CA ILE A 296 -6.61 15.90 -14.78
C ILE A 296 -5.80 16.51 -13.61
N PRO A 297 -6.17 17.70 -13.10
CA PRO A 297 -5.57 18.26 -11.89
C PRO A 297 -6.03 17.52 -10.62
N CYS A 298 -5.10 17.31 -9.68
CA CYS A 298 -5.37 16.70 -8.39
C CYS A 298 -6.37 17.52 -7.57
N SER A 299 -7.51 16.90 -7.27
CA SER A 299 -8.61 17.54 -6.55
C SER A 299 -8.22 17.87 -5.12
N ALA A 300 -7.57 16.94 -4.41
CA ALA A 300 -7.10 17.17 -3.05
C ALA A 300 -6.03 18.27 -2.95
N HIS A 301 -5.08 18.35 -3.89
CA HIS A 301 -4.08 19.43 -3.90
C HIS A 301 -4.74 20.79 -4.21
N THR A 302 -5.63 20.83 -5.20
CA THR A 302 -6.43 22.03 -5.52
C THR A 302 -7.24 22.49 -4.30
N LEU A 303 -7.94 21.58 -3.63
CA LEU A 303 -8.71 21.86 -2.42
C LEU A 303 -7.81 22.36 -1.27
N ASN A 304 -6.60 21.83 -1.10
CA ASN A 304 -5.63 22.37 -0.13
C ASN A 304 -5.22 23.81 -0.48
N LEU A 305 -4.91 24.11 -1.74
CA LEU A 305 -4.56 25.47 -2.17
C LEU A 305 -5.71 26.48 -2.01
N ILE A 306 -6.95 26.04 -2.19
CA ILE A 306 -8.17 26.82 -1.91
C ILE A 306 -8.28 27.07 -0.39
N ILE A 307 -8.12 26.03 0.42
CA ILE A 307 -8.14 26.09 1.87
C ILE A 307 -7.09 27.06 2.44
N ASP A 308 -5.85 26.99 1.92
CA ASP A 308 -4.75 27.83 2.38
C ASP A 308 -5.05 29.32 2.13
N ASP A 309 -5.61 29.67 0.96
CA ASP A 309 -6.05 31.04 0.65
C ASP A 309 -7.12 31.54 1.65
N GLY A 310 -8.06 30.67 2.04
CA GLY A 310 -9.03 30.97 3.10
C GLY A 310 -8.36 31.26 4.45
N LEU A 311 -7.35 30.47 4.84
CA LEU A 311 -6.62 30.65 6.09
C LEU A 311 -5.73 31.90 6.14
N ARG A 312 -5.24 32.42 5.00
CA ARG A 312 -4.42 33.67 4.95
C ARG A 312 -5.07 34.83 5.71
N SER A 313 -6.40 34.93 5.65
CA SER A 313 -7.20 35.96 6.33
C SER A 313 -6.91 36.08 7.84
N ILE A 314 -6.54 34.97 8.49
CA ILE A 314 -6.32 34.88 9.94
C ILE A 314 -4.98 34.23 10.31
N GLU A 315 -4.01 34.15 9.39
CA GLU A 315 -2.69 33.51 9.59
C GLU A 315 -1.98 33.98 10.88
N ARG A 316 -2.04 35.29 11.16
CA ARG A 316 -1.45 35.90 12.37
C ARG A 316 -2.13 35.43 13.66
N VAL A 317 -3.44 35.14 13.60
CA VAL A 317 -4.24 34.64 14.72
C VAL A 317 -3.99 33.15 14.93
N ILE A 318 -3.96 32.36 13.84
CA ILE A 318 -3.54 30.95 13.86
C ILE A 318 -2.15 30.81 14.49
N THR A 319 -1.23 31.74 14.18
CA THR A 319 0.11 31.77 14.76
C THR A 319 0.09 31.99 16.28
N LYS A 320 -0.66 33.00 16.79
CA LYS A 320 -0.85 33.20 18.24
C LYS A 320 -1.40 31.94 18.92
N ILE A 321 -2.43 31.32 18.33
CA ILE A 321 -3.06 30.11 18.86
C ILE A 321 -2.05 28.95 18.89
N ARG A 322 -1.30 28.74 17.81
CA ARG A 322 -0.29 27.67 17.74
C ARG A 322 0.80 27.86 18.79
N GLU A 323 1.28 29.09 19.02
CA GLU A 323 2.24 29.38 20.10
C GLU A 323 1.67 29.07 21.50
N PHE A 324 0.40 29.39 21.76
CA PHE A 324 -0.29 29.03 23.01
C PHE A 324 -0.36 27.50 23.20
N VAL A 325 -0.70 26.75 22.14
CA VAL A 325 -0.74 25.28 22.20
C VAL A 325 0.66 24.68 22.37
N ILE A 326 1.70 25.23 21.73
CA ILE A 326 3.09 24.82 21.99
C ILE A 326 3.46 25.04 23.46
N GLY A 327 3.03 26.16 24.07
CA GLY A 327 3.20 26.42 25.50
C GLY A 327 2.47 25.41 26.41
N LEU A 328 1.23 25.03 26.07
CA LEU A 328 0.48 23.96 26.76
C LEU A 328 1.16 22.60 26.63
N ASN A 329 1.59 22.22 25.43
CA ASN A 329 2.22 20.92 25.17
C ASN A 329 3.63 20.82 25.78
N ALA A 330 4.29 21.95 26.02
CA ALA A 330 5.60 22.01 26.67
C ALA A 330 5.57 22.02 28.21
N SER A 331 4.41 22.27 28.85
CA SER A 331 4.31 22.32 30.31
C SER A 331 3.04 21.64 30.84
N LEU A 332 3.24 20.55 31.59
CA LEU A 332 2.18 19.81 32.26
C LEU A 332 1.34 20.69 33.19
N GLU A 333 1.97 21.61 33.93
CA GLU A 333 1.28 22.55 34.84
C GLU A 333 0.28 23.45 34.10
N ILE A 334 0.69 24.00 32.94
CA ILE A 334 -0.16 24.87 32.13
C ILE A 334 -1.31 24.05 31.50
N SER A 335 -1.03 22.81 31.11
CA SER A 335 -2.02 21.86 30.55
C SER A 335 -3.07 21.41 31.57
N GLU A 336 -2.64 21.12 32.80
CA GLU A 336 -3.52 20.79 33.92
C GLU A 336 -4.36 22.00 34.35
N GLU A 337 -3.79 23.20 34.40
CA GLU A 337 -4.54 24.44 34.67
C GLU A 337 -5.61 24.71 33.60
N PHE A 338 -5.28 24.58 32.31
CA PHE A 338 -6.25 24.72 31.22
C PHE A 338 -7.39 23.71 31.33
N THR A 339 -7.08 22.48 31.71
CA THR A 339 -8.08 21.43 31.95
C THR A 339 -8.99 21.76 33.14
N GLN A 340 -8.43 22.32 34.23
CA GLN A 340 -9.21 22.78 35.39
C GLN A 340 -10.11 23.98 35.03
N LEU A 341 -9.59 24.96 34.28
CA LEU A 341 -10.34 26.15 33.89
C LEU A 341 -11.44 25.87 32.85
N THR A 342 -11.22 24.92 31.93
CA THR A 342 -12.27 24.49 30.98
C THR A 342 -13.44 23.79 31.68
N ALA A 343 -13.17 23.01 32.73
CA ALA A 343 -14.20 22.48 33.60
C ALA A 343 -14.90 23.60 34.42
N ALA A 344 -14.13 24.53 35.01
CA ALA A 344 -14.64 25.61 35.86
C ALA A 344 -15.53 26.62 35.11
N TYR A 345 -15.21 26.97 33.86
CA TYR A 345 -16.05 27.82 33.00
C TYR A 345 -17.13 27.05 32.24
N HIS A 346 -17.23 25.73 32.45
CA HIS A 346 -18.12 24.80 31.73
C HIS A 346 -17.93 24.87 30.20
N GLU A 347 -16.71 25.16 29.77
CA GLU A 347 -16.30 25.20 28.35
C GLU A 347 -16.01 23.80 27.79
N GLY A 348 -15.85 22.78 28.65
CA GLY A 348 -15.75 21.36 28.28
C GLY A 348 -14.52 20.68 28.86
N THR A 349 -13.98 19.67 28.17
CA THR A 349 -12.72 19.03 28.52
C THR A 349 -11.95 18.75 27.23
N TRP A 350 -11.01 19.63 26.90
CA TRP A 350 -10.31 19.62 25.61
C TRP A 350 -8.87 19.16 25.76
N LYS A 351 -8.56 17.97 25.24
CA LYS A 351 -7.17 17.56 24.98
C LYS A 351 -6.77 18.12 23.62
N ILE A 352 -5.90 19.13 23.62
CA ILE A 352 -5.34 19.67 22.38
C ILE A 352 -4.33 18.64 21.82
N PRO A 353 -4.23 18.43 20.49
CA PRO A 353 -3.29 17.46 19.92
C PRO A 353 -1.84 17.71 20.34
N LEU A 354 -1.12 16.63 20.69
CA LEU A 354 0.31 16.65 21.01
C LEU A 354 1.17 17.15 19.83
N ASP A 355 0.79 16.80 18.60
CA ASP A 355 1.38 17.33 17.38
C ASP A 355 0.44 18.39 16.77
N THR A 356 0.78 19.68 16.96
CA THR A 356 0.14 20.78 16.24
C THR A 356 0.64 20.82 14.80
N SER A 357 0.12 19.91 13.97
CA SER A 357 0.43 19.90 12.55
C SER A 357 0.13 21.27 11.93
N THR A 358 1.08 21.79 11.16
CA THR A 358 0.91 23.06 10.42
C THR A 358 -0.10 22.95 9.27
N ARG A 359 -0.45 21.72 8.89
CA ARG A 359 -1.44 21.37 7.86
C ARG A 359 -2.87 21.73 8.27
N TRP A 360 -3.74 21.83 7.27
CA TRP A 360 -5.16 22.16 7.37
C TRP A 360 -5.87 21.62 8.63
N SER A 361 -5.91 20.30 8.83
CA SER A 361 -6.72 19.71 9.91
C SER A 361 -6.27 20.12 11.31
N GLY A 362 -4.97 20.30 11.53
CA GLY A 362 -4.43 20.83 12.79
C GLY A 362 -4.84 22.28 13.02
N ASN A 363 -4.80 23.11 11.98
CA ASN A 363 -5.27 24.49 12.05
C ASN A 363 -6.78 24.57 12.34
N TYR A 364 -7.60 23.76 11.67
CA TYR A 364 -9.05 23.70 11.91
C TYR A 364 -9.37 23.25 13.35
N GLN A 365 -8.72 22.19 13.84
CA GLN A 365 -8.90 21.71 15.22
C GLN A 365 -8.47 22.74 16.28
N MET A 366 -7.39 23.50 16.03
CA MET A 366 -7.01 24.60 16.91
C MET A 366 -8.06 25.73 16.95
N LEU A 367 -8.66 26.07 15.80
CA LEU A 367 -9.73 27.08 15.72
C LEU A 367 -11.00 26.61 16.45
N ASP A 368 -11.40 25.34 16.28
CA ASP A 368 -12.54 24.71 16.96
C ASP A 368 -12.39 24.79 18.50
N ILE A 369 -11.22 24.39 19.01
CA ILE A 369 -10.92 24.44 20.45
C ILE A 369 -10.94 25.88 20.97
N VAL A 370 -10.42 26.86 20.22
CA VAL A 370 -10.42 28.28 20.64
C VAL A 370 -11.82 28.92 20.59
N CYS A 371 -12.71 28.44 19.71
CA CYS A 371 -14.13 28.80 19.75
C CYS A 371 -14.81 28.29 21.03
N LYS A 372 -14.44 27.10 21.50
CA LYS A 372 -15.07 26.40 22.64
C LYS A 372 -14.48 26.78 24.01
N ALA A 373 -13.17 26.99 24.09
CA ALA A 373 -12.40 27.18 25.32
C ALA A 373 -11.83 28.61 25.48
N SER A 374 -12.56 29.62 24.98
CA SER A 374 -12.03 30.97 24.78
C SER A 374 -11.75 31.73 26.09
N LYS A 375 -12.50 31.46 27.17
CA LYS A 375 -12.25 32.07 28.49
C LYS A 375 -11.10 31.38 29.20
N SER A 376 -11.02 30.06 29.08
CA SER A 376 -9.94 29.24 29.65
C SER A 376 -8.59 29.64 29.07
N MET A 377 -8.50 29.81 27.74
CA MET A 377 -7.30 30.30 27.08
C MET A 377 -6.86 31.68 27.62
N ASP A 378 -7.77 32.66 27.68
CA ASP A 378 -7.45 33.99 28.21
C ASP A 378 -6.99 33.95 29.67
N ALA A 379 -7.60 33.11 30.50
CA ALA A 379 -7.26 32.97 31.91
C ALA A 379 -5.88 32.33 32.10
N VAL A 380 -5.55 31.28 31.33
CA VAL A 380 -4.22 30.64 31.35
C VAL A 380 -3.13 31.60 30.89
N ILE A 381 -3.33 32.33 29.77
CA ILE A 381 -2.35 33.31 29.27
C ILE A 381 -2.12 34.46 30.27
N ARG A 382 -3.14 34.83 31.06
CA ARG A 382 -3.01 35.83 32.14
C ARG A 382 -2.37 35.29 33.41
N LYS A 383 -2.45 33.97 33.68
CA LYS A 383 -1.83 33.32 34.85
C LYS A 383 -0.33 33.08 34.66
N PHE A 384 0.09 32.66 33.46
CA PHE A 384 1.47 32.30 33.17
C PHE A 384 2.16 33.36 32.30
N GLU A 385 3.00 34.20 32.93
CA GLU A 385 3.77 35.25 32.25
C GLU A 385 4.66 34.72 31.11
N THR A 386 5.05 33.44 31.17
CA THR A 386 5.84 32.72 30.15
C THR A 386 5.15 32.61 28.79
N LEU A 387 3.81 32.62 28.75
CA LEU A 387 3.03 32.69 27.52
C LEU A 387 2.97 34.14 26.99
N GLY A 388 2.76 35.08 27.90
CA GLY A 388 2.82 36.51 27.64
C GLY A 388 1.60 37.07 26.90
N ASN A 389 1.23 38.30 27.23
CA ASN A 389 0.01 38.97 26.73
C ASN A 389 -0.08 39.09 25.18
N ARG A 390 1.03 38.89 24.46
CA ARG A 390 1.07 38.82 22.98
C ARG A 390 0.21 37.70 22.38
N MET A 391 -0.05 36.63 23.13
CA MET A 391 -0.90 35.51 22.69
C MET A 391 -2.41 35.76 22.85
N LEU A 392 -2.82 36.77 23.64
CA LEU A 392 -4.23 37.10 23.82
C LEU A 392 -4.89 37.51 22.51
N LEU A 393 -6.13 37.05 22.31
CA LEU A 393 -6.96 37.43 21.17
C LEU A 393 -7.92 38.55 21.56
N SER A 394 -7.91 39.64 20.80
CA SER A 394 -8.91 40.70 20.89
C SER A 394 -10.30 40.20 20.49
N SER A 395 -11.36 40.91 20.88
CA SER A 395 -12.74 40.56 20.51
C SER A 395 -12.95 40.47 18.98
N VAL A 396 -12.20 41.26 18.20
CA VAL A 396 -12.22 41.21 16.74
C VAL A 396 -11.57 39.92 16.22
N GLU A 397 -10.40 39.54 16.76
CA GLU A 397 -9.74 38.27 16.41
C GLU A 397 -10.59 37.05 16.81
N LYS A 398 -11.28 37.10 17.96
CA LYS A 398 -12.20 36.03 18.39
C LYS A 398 -13.43 35.93 17.49
N ASN A 399 -13.97 37.05 17.02
CA ASN A 399 -15.05 37.06 16.03
C ASN A 399 -14.58 36.48 14.68
N ALA A 400 -13.42 36.92 14.19
CA ALA A 400 -12.83 36.43 12.94
C ALA A 400 -12.57 34.91 13.00
N VAL A 401 -12.01 34.39 14.10
CA VAL A 401 -11.84 32.94 14.34
C VAL A 401 -13.18 32.20 14.27
N SER A 402 -14.22 32.73 14.92
CA SER A 402 -15.56 32.11 14.93
C SER A 402 -16.23 32.12 13.56
N ASN A 403 -16.07 33.22 12.80
CA ASN A 403 -16.55 33.38 11.43
C ASN A 403 -15.84 32.41 10.48
N VAL A 404 -14.50 32.40 10.51
CA VAL A 404 -13.68 31.56 9.64
C VAL A 404 -13.88 30.08 9.96
N HIS A 405 -13.88 29.67 11.22
CA HIS A 405 -14.17 28.28 11.62
C HIS A 405 -15.51 27.77 11.06
N ARG A 406 -16.57 28.59 11.14
CA ARG A 406 -17.91 28.27 10.62
C ARG A 406 -17.96 28.22 9.08
N TYR A 407 -17.28 29.14 8.39
CA TYR A 407 -17.16 29.09 6.92
C TYR A 407 -16.39 27.85 6.44
N LEU A 408 -15.41 27.40 7.23
CA LEU A 408 -14.51 26.29 6.90
C LEU A 408 -15.07 24.89 7.25
N GLU A 409 -16.20 24.80 7.96
CA GLU A 409 -16.81 23.52 8.34
C GLU A 409 -17.19 22.61 7.15
N PRO A 410 -17.77 23.10 6.03
CA PRO A 410 -18.01 22.28 4.84
C PRO A 410 -16.72 21.73 4.23
N PHE A 411 -15.66 22.55 4.17
CA PHE A 411 -14.33 22.12 3.71
C PHE A 411 -13.76 21.01 4.61
N TYR A 412 -13.91 21.13 5.92
CA TYR A 412 -13.46 20.10 6.86
C TYR A 412 -14.23 18.78 6.69
N LYS A 413 -15.55 18.84 6.51
CA LYS A 413 -16.38 17.68 6.19
C LYS A 413 -16.01 17.03 4.85
N THR A 414 -15.82 17.82 3.80
CA THR A 414 -15.38 17.33 2.48
C THR A 414 -14.00 16.67 2.54
N THR A 415 -13.01 17.31 3.18
CA THR A 415 -11.68 16.71 3.35
C THR A 415 -11.72 15.40 4.14
N ASN A 416 -12.53 15.31 5.20
CA ASN A 416 -12.74 14.05 5.92
C ASN A 416 -13.42 12.96 5.07
N ASN A 417 -14.40 13.31 4.23
CA ASN A 417 -15.04 12.37 3.30
C ASN A 417 -14.04 11.85 2.24
N MET A 418 -13.16 12.72 1.73
CA MET A 418 -12.08 12.32 0.82
C MET A 418 -11.03 11.42 1.50
N CYS A 419 -10.69 11.68 2.76
CA CYS A 419 -9.74 10.89 3.56
C CYS A 419 -10.31 9.54 4.05
N THR A 420 -11.62 9.39 4.18
CA THR A 420 -12.26 8.15 4.68
C THR A 420 -12.69 7.21 3.56
N ASN A 421 -12.95 7.72 2.36
CA ASN A 421 -13.17 6.90 1.18
C ASN A 421 -11.84 6.39 0.62
N LYS A 422 -11.62 5.07 0.62
CA LYS A 422 -10.36 4.43 0.23
C LYS A 422 -10.00 4.61 -1.26
N VAL A 423 -11.00 4.71 -2.14
CA VAL A 423 -10.84 4.88 -3.59
C VAL A 423 -11.98 5.77 -4.11
N PRO A 424 -11.86 7.11 -3.97
CA PRO A 424 -12.89 8.01 -4.41
C PRO A 424 -12.83 8.21 -5.93
N THR A 425 -13.84 7.65 -6.62
CA THR A 425 -14.17 7.91 -8.03
C THR A 425 -14.20 9.40 -8.36
N VAL A 426 -13.71 9.78 -9.54
CA VAL A 426 -13.76 11.18 -10.04
C VAL A 426 -15.14 11.81 -9.91
N GLY A 427 -16.22 11.12 -10.31
CA GLY A 427 -17.60 11.62 -10.18
C GLY A 427 -17.97 12.12 -8.78
N LEU A 428 -17.80 11.29 -7.75
CA LEU A 428 -18.04 11.68 -6.35
C LEU A 428 -17.17 12.86 -5.89
N VAL A 429 -15.94 12.99 -6.38
CA VAL A 429 -15.05 14.11 -6.02
C VAL A 429 -15.45 15.40 -6.74
N LEU A 430 -15.96 15.32 -7.98
CA LEU A 430 -16.55 16.46 -8.67
C LEU A 430 -17.79 16.97 -7.92
N PHE A 431 -18.68 16.08 -7.49
CA PHE A 431 -19.82 16.42 -6.62
C PHE A 431 -19.38 17.14 -5.33
N PHE A 432 -18.31 16.68 -4.68
CA PHE A 432 -17.75 17.39 -3.51
C PHE A 432 -17.16 18.76 -3.86
N MET A 433 -16.45 18.89 -4.99
CA MET A 433 -15.84 20.15 -5.43
C MET A 433 -16.87 21.19 -5.91
N ASP A 434 -18.02 20.74 -6.42
CA ASP A 434 -19.14 21.59 -6.80
C ASP A 434 -19.77 22.25 -5.57
N HIS A 435 -20.04 21.48 -4.50
CA HIS A 435 -20.52 22.04 -3.23
C HIS A 435 -19.52 23.02 -2.58
N ILE A 436 -18.21 22.79 -2.75
CA ILE A 436 -17.17 23.75 -2.36
C ILE A 436 -17.25 25.02 -3.23
N SER A 437 -17.54 24.89 -4.53
CA SER A 437 -17.75 26.02 -5.46
C SER A 437 -18.95 26.88 -5.04
N GLU A 438 -20.09 26.26 -4.71
CA GLU A 438 -21.28 26.94 -4.16
C GLU A 438 -20.96 27.70 -2.86
N THR A 439 -20.25 27.03 -1.94
CA THR A 439 -19.87 27.58 -0.62
C THR A 439 -19.01 28.84 -0.77
N ILE A 440 -18.05 28.81 -1.71
CA ILE A 440 -17.18 29.95 -2.01
C ILE A 440 -17.94 31.09 -2.70
N ALA A 441 -18.83 30.78 -3.66
CA ALA A 441 -19.67 31.79 -4.30
C ALA A 441 -20.58 32.49 -3.27
N THR A 442 -21.23 31.71 -2.40
CA THR A 442 -22.06 32.20 -1.30
C THR A 442 -21.28 33.10 -0.33
N CYS A 443 -20.00 32.78 -0.05
CA CYS A 443 -19.16 33.63 0.79
C CYS A 443 -18.70 34.92 0.08
N ARG A 444 -18.34 34.84 -1.21
CA ARG A 444 -17.89 35.97 -2.02
C ARG A 444 -18.99 37.03 -2.20
N ASP A 445 -20.22 36.57 -2.41
CA ASP A 445 -21.38 37.42 -2.73
C ASP A 445 -22.12 37.91 -1.47
N SER A 446 -21.64 37.53 -0.27
CA SER A 446 -22.25 37.85 1.00
C SER A 446 -21.42 38.82 1.85
N HIS A 447 -22.09 39.56 2.72
CA HIS A 447 -21.47 40.41 3.74
C HIS A 447 -21.33 39.72 5.11
N LEU A 448 -21.65 38.41 5.21
CA LEU A 448 -21.54 37.64 6.46
C LEU A 448 -20.11 37.47 6.98
N TYR A 449 -19.11 37.54 6.10
CA TYR A 449 -17.72 37.25 6.42
C TYR A 449 -16.77 38.33 5.83
N PRO A 450 -16.81 39.58 6.33
CA PRO A 450 -16.02 40.68 5.77
C PRO A 450 -14.51 40.42 5.82
N GLU A 451 -14.04 39.63 6.79
CA GLU A 451 -12.62 39.24 6.92
C GLU A 451 -12.16 38.29 5.79
N LEU A 452 -13.10 37.56 5.19
CA LEU A 452 -12.84 36.55 4.15
C LEU A 452 -13.03 37.06 2.72
N LYS A 453 -13.56 38.28 2.48
CA LYS A 453 -13.96 38.70 1.13
C LYS A 453 -12.85 38.54 0.08
N ASN A 454 -11.66 39.08 0.35
CA ASN A 454 -10.52 38.99 -0.59
C ASN A 454 -10.06 37.54 -0.78
N ALA A 455 -10.06 36.75 0.30
CA ALA A 455 -9.72 35.32 0.25
C ALA A 455 -10.74 34.55 -0.60
N ALA A 456 -12.04 34.81 -0.45
CA ALA A 456 -13.10 34.19 -1.25
C ALA A 456 -12.98 34.53 -2.75
N GLU A 457 -12.50 35.73 -3.11
CA GLU A 457 -12.18 36.08 -4.50
C GLU A 457 -11.02 35.23 -5.07
N ASP A 458 -9.97 34.96 -4.29
CA ASP A 458 -8.83 34.12 -4.68
C ASP A 458 -9.15 32.62 -4.70
N MET A 459 -9.84 32.12 -3.67
CA MET A 459 -10.45 30.79 -3.63
C MET A 459 -11.31 30.53 -4.88
N ALA A 460 -12.14 31.50 -5.25
CA ALA A 460 -12.99 31.40 -6.44
C ALA A 460 -12.19 31.39 -7.75
N LYS A 461 -11.01 32.05 -7.82
CA LYS A 461 -10.11 31.95 -9.00
C LYS A 461 -9.56 30.53 -9.13
N LYS A 462 -9.08 29.94 -8.04
CA LYS A 462 -8.57 28.55 -8.01
C LYS A 462 -9.65 27.53 -8.39
N VAL A 463 -10.85 27.64 -7.81
CA VAL A 463 -12.00 26.81 -8.17
C VAL A 463 -12.34 26.92 -9.65
N ARG A 464 -12.48 28.13 -10.21
CA ARG A 464 -12.81 28.28 -11.63
C ARG A 464 -11.73 27.67 -12.54
N ASN A 465 -10.45 27.77 -12.18
CA ASN A 465 -9.38 27.13 -12.95
C ASN A 465 -9.53 25.60 -12.95
N TYR A 466 -9.72 25.01 -11.78
CA TYR A 466 -9.94 23.56 -11.65
C TYR A 466 -11.20 23.11 -12.40
N ASN A 467 -12.34 23.79 -12.21
CA ASN A 467 -13.59 23.48 -12.89
C ASN A 467 -13.44 23.55 -14.42
N ASN A 468 -12.68 24.51 -14.96
CA ASN A 468 -12.37 24.58 -16.39
C ASN A 468 -11.52 23.39 -16.88
N GLN A 469 -10.53 22.95 -16.10
CA GLN A 469 -9.66 21.81 -16.44
C GLN A 469 -10.43 20.48 -16.40
N VAL A 470 -11.26 20.27 -15.37
CA VAL A 470 -12.06 19.04 -15.20
C VAL A 470 -13.39 19.04 -15.95
N CYS A 471 -13.75 20.09 -16.68
CA CYS A 471 -14.94 20.12 -17.51
C CYS A 471 -14.65 19.56 -18.92
N ASN A 472 -14.58 18.24 -19.04
CA ASN A 472 -14.27 17.56 -20.31
C ASN A 472 -14.98 16.21 -20.46
N ILE A 473 -14.92 15.62 -21.64
CA ILE A 473 -15.63 14.36 -21.93
C ILE A 473 -15.10 13.16 -21.12
N PHE A 474 -13.81 13.11 -20.78
CA PHE A 474 -13.26 11.99 -20.00
C PHE A 474 -13.80 12.01 -18.56
N THR A 475 -13.81 13.17 -17.92
CA THR A 475 -14.39 13.33 -16.58
C THR A 475 -15.89 13.05 -16.59
N TYR A 476 -16.64 13.51 -17.61
CA TYR A 476 -18.04 13.14 -17.79
C TYR A 476 -18.24 11.62 -17.88
N MET A 477 -17.44 10.92 -18.70
CA MET A 477 -17.49 9.46 -18.79
C MET A 477 -17.18 8.77 -17.44
N THR A 478 -16.20 9.26 -16.66
CA THR A 478 -15.97 8.72 -15.30
C THR A 478 -17.12 9.01 -14.32
N ALA A 479 -17.84 10.13 -14.51
CA ALA A 479 -18.93 10.55 -13.63
C ALA A 479 -20.22 9.75 -13.88
N ILE A 480 -20.64 9.58 -15.15
CA ILE A 480 -21.83 8.79 -15.48
C ILE A 480 -21.70 7.32 -15.08
N LEU A 481 -20.47 6.77 -15.06
CA LEU A 481 -20.21 5.38 -14.69
C LEU A 481 -20.19 5.14 -13.16
N ASP A 482 -20.25 6.18 -12.32
CA ASP A 482 -20.53 6.00 -10.89
C ASP A 482 -22.05 5.87 -10.71
N PRO A 483 -22.57 4.68 -10.32
CA PRO A 483 -24.00 4.42 -10.22
C PRO A 483 -24.69 5.30 -9.17
N ARG A 484 -23.94 5.92 -8.25
CA ARG A 484 -24.46 6.76 -7.16
C ARG A 484 -24.74 8.20 -7.58
N ILE A 485 -24.00 8.71 -8.56
CA ILE A 485 -24.04 10.14 -8.92
C ILE A 485 -24.47 10.42 -10.37
N LYS A 486 -24.62 9.38 -11.20
CA LYS A 486 -25.19 9.49 -12.56
C LYS A 486 -26.46 10.35 -12.61
N GLY A 487 -26.59 11.20 -13.62
CA GLY A 487 -27.73 12.12 -13.75
C GLY A 487 -27.57 13.36 -12.87
N GLU A 488 -28.55 13.62 -11.99
CA GLU A 488 -28.74 14.91 -11.29
C GLU A 488 -27.61 15.31 -10.32
N LEU A 489 -26.71 14.41 -9.93
CA LEU A 489 -25.56 14.71 -9.06
C LEU A 489 -24.25 14.95 -9.83
N ILE A 490 -24.30 14.96 -11.18
CA ILE A 490 -23.22 15.48 -12.03
C ILE A 490 -23.38 17.01 -12.09
N PRO A 491 -22.32 17.80 -11.79
CA PRO A 491 -22.38 19.26 -11.85
C PRO A 491 -22.94 19.79 -13.18
N GLU A 492 -23.82 20.79 -13.15
CA GLU A 492 -24.52 21.30 -14.35
C GLU A 492 -23.56 21.70 -15.47
N SER A 493 -22.40 22.25 -15.12
CA SER A 493 -21.34 22.64 -16.08
C SER A 493 -20.78 21.46 -16.89
N LEU A 494 -20.84 20.25 -16.34
CA LEU A 494 -20.37 19.01 -16.95
C LEU A 494 -21.52 18.16 -17.51
N ASN A 495 -22.75 18.33 -17.02
CA ASN A 495 -23.89 17.50 -17.39
C ASN A 495 -24.59 17.97 -18.69
N SER A 496 -23.87 17.92 -19.82
CA SER A 496 -24.39 18.36 -21.13
C SER A 496 -24.77 17.20 -22.07
N GLU A 497 -25.86 17.39 -22.84
CA GLU A 497 -26.29 16.45 -23.88
C GLU A 497 -25.18 16.16 -24.92
N ASN A 498 -24.33 17.15 -25.22
CA ASN A 498 -23.18 16.98 -26.12
C ASN A 498 -22.21 15.92 -25.58
N PHE A 499 -21.88 15.95 -24.29
CA PHE A 499 -21.03 14.93 -23.67
C PHE A 499 -21.75 13.59 -23.50
N LEU A 500 -23.08 13.58 -23.34
CA LEU A 500 -23.88 12.35 -23.34
C LEU A 500 -23.80 11.62 -24.69
N ASP A 501 -23.98 12.33 -25.80
CA ASP A 501 -23.91 11.75 -27.14
C ASP A 501 -22.48 11.39 -27.57
N GLU A 502 -21.47 12.14 -27.12
CA GLU A 502 -20.07 11.73 -27.29
C GLU A 502 -19.73 10.48 -26.45
N ALA A 503 -20.22 10.37 -25.21
CA ALA A 503 -20.05 9.19 -24.38
C ALA A 503 -20.76 7.95 -24.95
N ARG A 504 -21.98 8.09 -25.48
CA ARG A 504 -22.68 7.06 -26.27
C ARG A 504 -21.85 6.64 -27.48
N THR A 505 -21.34 7.60 -28.25
CA THR A 505 -20.52 7.36 -29.44
C THR A 505 -19.23 6.61 -29.08
N HIS A 506 -18.58 6.98 -27.99
CA HIS A 506 -17.40 6.28 -27.46
C HIS A 506 -17.74 4.86 -27.01
N PHE A 507 -18.82 4.67 -26.25
CA PHE A 507 -19.29 3.36 -25.81
C PHE A 507 -19.60 2.41 -26.98
N ILE A 508 -20.30 2.91 -28.00
CA ILE A 508 -20.67 2.14 -29.20
C ILE A 508 -19.40 1.75 -29.98
N ARG A 509 -18.53 2.72 -30.30
CA ARG A 509 -17.33 2.53 -31.11
C ARG A 509 -16.31 1.61 -30.45
N ASN A 510 -16.05 1.79 -29.16
CA ASN A 510 -14.90 1.17 -28.49
C ASN A 510 -15.26 -0.15 -27.79
N TYR A 511 -16.43 -0.24 -27.14
CA TYR A 511 -16.81 -1.40 -26.32
C TYR A 511 -17.93 -2.24 -26.96
N SER A 512 -18.91 -1.61 -27.60
CA SER A 512 -20.12 -2.34 -28.02
C SER A 512 -19.90 -3.30 -29.19
N ILE A 513 -18.97 -2.96 -30.09
CA ILE A 513 -18.67 -3.71 -31.32
C ILE A 513 -17.45 -4.63 -31.14
N ASN A 514 -16.39 -4.14 -30.49
CA ASN A 514 -15.08 -4.82 -30.51
C ASN A 514 -14.91 -5.87 -29.41
N HIS A 515 -15.55 -5.67 -28.26
CA HIS A 515 -15.25 -6.49 -27.07
C HIS A 515 -16.02 -7.82 -27.03
N PHE A 516 -17.14 -7.90 -27.76
CA PHE A 516 -17.92 -9.11 -27.96
C PHE A 516 -18.46 -9.09 -29.40
N PRO A 517 -17.88 -9.86 -30.35
CA PRO A 517 -18.45 -10.02 -31.68
C PRO A 517 -19.89 -10.51 -31.57
N SER A 518 -20.80 -9.87 -32.29
CA SER A 518 -22.21 -10.29 -32.31
C SER A 518 -22.31 -11.73 -32.80
N MET A 519 -23.00 -12.59 -32.04
CA MET A 519 -23.22 -14.00 -32.40
C MET A 519 -24.32 -14.16 -33.48
N THR A 520 -24.16 -13.44 -34.58
CA THR A 520 -25.05 -13.46 -35.75
C THR A 520 -24.71 -14.62 -36.67
N GLY A 521 -25.24 -15.80 -36.35
CA GLY A 521 -25.40 -16.93 -37.25
C GLY A 521 -24.14 -17.77 -37.51
N GLY A 522 -24.16 -19.05 -37.10
CA GLY A 522 -23.09 -19.98 -37.47
C GLY A 522 -22.77 -21.13 -36.52
N TYR A 523 -23.70 -21.60 -35.69
CA TYR A 523 -23.52 -22.90 -35.00
C TYR A 523 -24.54 -23.92 -35.51
N SER A 524 -24.02 -24.85 -36.32
CA SER A 524 -24.66 -26.09 -36.72
C SER A 524 -25.00 -26.94 -35.49
N ASN A 525 -26.00 -27.82 -35.60
CA ASN A 525 -26.36 -28.74 -34.53
C ASN A 525 -25.15 -29.60 -34.11
N GLN A 526 -24.65 -29.38 -32.89
CA GLN A 526 -24.06 -30.42 -32.07
C GLN A 526 -24.86 -30.49 -30.77
N GLU A 527 -25.60 -31.57 -30.62
CA GLU A 527 -26.37 -31.88 -29.42
C GLU A 527 -25.38 -32.30 -28.33
N ILE A 528 -25.28 -31.50 -27.26
CA ILE A 528 -24.61 -31.91 -26.03
C ILE A 528 -25.71 -32.40 -25.08
N GLU A 529 -25.82 -33.73 -24.96
CA GLU A 529 -26.71 -34.38 -24.01
C GLU A 529 -26.18 -34.23 -22.57
N GLU A 530 -26.52 -33.13 -21.90
CA GLU A 530 -26.52 -33.09 -20.43
C GLU A 530 -27.95 -32.93 -19.90
N GLY A 531 -28.47 -34.00 -19.28
CA GLY A 531 -29.85 -34.15 -18.85
C GLY A 531 -30.23 -33.30 -17.64
N GLY A 532 -30.39 -31.99 -17.81
CA GLY A 532 -31.03 -31.09 -16.85
C GLY A 532 -32.49 -30.84 -17.22
N ASN A 533 -33.43 -31.16 -16.34
CA ASN A 533 -34.86 -30.97 -16.59
C ASN A 533 -35.25 -29.48 -16.44
N VAL A 534 -34.95 -28.67 -17.46
CA VAL A 534 -35.24 -27.24 -17.50
C VAL A 534 -36.76 -27.03 -17.45
N SER A 535 -37.25 -26.36 -16.40
CA SER A 535 -38.68 -26.13 -16.22
C SER A 535 -39.30 -25.38 -17.40
N PHE A 536 -40.52 -25.74 -17.80
CA PHE A 536 -41.27 -25.01 -18.82
C PHE A 536 -41.44 -23.52 -18.48
N ALA A 537 -41.49 -23.17 -17.18
CA ALA A 537 -41.48 -21.78 -16.72
C ALA A 537 -40.14 -21.07 -16.98
N GLU A 538 -39.02 -21.80 -16.89
CA GLU A 538 -37.66 -21.33 -17.16
C GLU A 538 -37.44 -21.13 -18.68
N GLU A 539 -38.05 -21.98 -19.53
CA GLU A 539 -38.07 -21.81 -20.98
C GLU A 539 -38.96 -20.62 -21.39
N ILE A 540 -40.17 -20.48 -20.82
CA ILE A 540 -41.02 -19.29 -21.00
C ILE A 540 -40.27 -18.03 -20.54
N ALA A 541 -39.55 -18.08 -19.42
CA ALA A 541 -38.74 -16.95 -18.95
C ALA A 541 -37.61 -16.60 -19.94
N ARG A 542 -36.87 -17.59 -20.47
CA ARG A 542 -35.87 -17.36 -21.53
C ARG A 542 -36.51 -16.75 -22.79
N LYS A 543 -37.65 -17.27 -23.23
CA LYS A 543 -38.38 -16.81 -24.43
C LYS A 543 -38.94 -15.39 -24.26
N LYS A 544 -39.47 -15.07 -23.08
CA LYS A 544 -39.99 -13.74 -22.72
C LYS A 544 -38.88 -12.71 -22.50
N ARG A 545 -37.74 -13.09 -21.88
CA ARG A 545 -36.54 -12.24 -21.78
C ARG A 545 -36.01 -11.88 -23.17
N ARG A 546 -35.87 -12.86 -24.08
CA ARG A 546 -35.49 -12.63 -25.49
C ARG A 546 -36.47 -11.71 -26.22
N ALA A 547 -37.78 -11.88 -26.01
CA ALA A 547 -38.78 -10.98 -26.61
C ALA A 547 -38.67 -9.54 -26.08
N ASN A 548 -38.33 -9.35 -24.80
CA ASN A 548 -38.11 -8.04 -24.19
C ASN A 548 -36.75 -7.40 -24.58
N THR A 549 -35.83 -8.13 -25.22
CA THR A 549 -34.56 -7.57 -25.72
C THR A 549 -34.73 -6.86 -27.09
N ASN A 550 -35.95 -6.81 -27.63
CA ASN A 550 -36.25 -6.21 -28.94
C ASN A 550 -36.48 -4.69 -28.91
N SER A 551 -36.36 -4.03 -27.75
CA SER A 551 -36.10 -2.58 -27.70
C SER A 551 -34.59 -2.38 -27.88
N SER A 552 -34.17 -1.89 -29.06
CA SER A 552 -32.76 -1.72 -29.42
C SER A 552 -32.09 -0.49 -28.78
N THR A 553 -32.27 -0.31 -27.48
CA THR A 553 -31.53 0.63 -26.64
C THR A 553 -30.20 0.01 -26.23
N ASP A 554 -29.12 0.78 -26.29
CA ASP A 554 -27.80 0.35 -25.84
C ASP A 554 -27.71 0.23 -24.29
N GLU A 555 -26.70 -0.47 -23.80
CA GLU A 555 -26.51 -0.71 -22.35
C GLU A 555 -26.32 0.58 -21.55
N LEU A 556 -25.69 1.63 -22.11
CA LEU A 556 -25.50 2.92 -21.43
C LEU A 556 -26.84 3.64 -21.29
N THR A 557 -27.62 3.75 -22.37
CA THR A 557 -28.97 4.32 -22.33
C THR A 557 -29.90 3.56 -21.38
N GLN A 558 -29.83 2.22 -21.33
CA GLN A 558 -30.57 1.46 -20.33
C GLN A 558 -30.13 1.80 -18.90
N TYR A 559 -28.83 1.74 -18.62
CA TYR A 559 -28.27 2.01 -17.29
C TYR A 559 -28.57 3.45 -16.79
N LEU A 560 -28.55 4.44 -17.69
CA LEU A 560 -28.87 5.84 -17.37
C LEU A 560 -30.38 6.08 -17.15
N SER A 561 -31.26 5.23 -17.69
CA SER A 561 -32.71 5.32 -17.43
C SER A 561 -33.12 4.83 -16.03
N GLU A 562 -32.19 4.22 -15.28
CA GLU A 562 -32.43 3.66 -13.96
C GLU A 562 -31.97 4.62 -12.86
N PRO A 563 -32.66 4.69 -11.70
CA PRO A 563 -32.33 5.65 -10.65
C PRO A 563 -30.90 5.49 -10.11
N PRO A 564 -30.32 6.54 -9.51
CA PRO A 564 -29.04 6.45 -8.82
C PRO A 564 -29.07 5.48 -7.63
N ALA A 565 -27.94 4.82 -7.38
CA ALA A 565 -27.72 3.99 -6.20
C ALA A 565 -27.50 4.87 -4.95
N PRO A 566 -27.83 4.39 -3.73
CA PRO A 566 -27.53 5.14 -2.50
C PRO A 566 -26.04 5.48 -2.37
N ILE A 567 -25.70 6.65 -1.84
CA ILE A 567 -24.31 7.13 -1.67
C ILE A 567 -23.41 6.13 -0.92
N ALA A 568 -23.98 5.36 0.02
CA ALA A 568 -23.29 4.32 0.79
C ALA A 568 -22.96 3.03 0.00
N THR A 569 -23.30 2.95 -1.28
CA THR A 569 -23.04 1.79 -2.14
C THR A 569 -21.55 1.70 -2.50
N ASP A 570 -20.97 0.50 -2.42
CA ASP A 570 -19.67 0.22 -3.04
C ASP A 570 -19.83 0.12 -4.56
N VAL A 571 -19.13 1.00 -5.29
CA VAL A 571 -19.25 1.11 -6.75
C VAL A 571 -18.74 -0.14 -7.47
N LEU A 572 -17.67 -0.75 -6.97
CA LEU A 572 -17.03 -1.88 -7.64
C LEU A 572 -17.83 -3.16 -7.41
N GLU A 573 -18.33 -3.38 -6.20
CA GLU A 573 -19.24 -4.50 -5.92
C GLU A 573 -20.59 -4.32 -6.66
N TRP A 574 -21.10 -3.09 -6.79
CA TRP A 574 -22.30 -2.81 -7.59
C TRP A 574 -22.10 -3.20 -9.06
N TRP A 575 -20.97 -2.80 -9.67
CA TRP A 575 -20.67 -3.14 -11.07
C TRP A 575 -20.34 -4.62 -11.26
N LYS A 576 -19.68 -5.27 -10.30
CA LYS A 576 -19.43 -6.71 -10.28
C LYS A 576 -20.74 -7.50 -10.33
N VAL A 577 -21.72 -7.16 -9.47
CA VAL A 577 -23.05 -7.77 -9.46
C VAL A 577 -23.83 -7.48 -10.75
N ASN A 578 -23.72 -6.26 -11.30
CA ASN A 578 -24.42 -5.86 -12.52
C ASN A 578 -23.65 -6.19 -13.82
N SER A 579 -22.46 -6.77 -13.77
CA SER A 579 -21.64 -7.10 -14.96
C SER A 579 -22.34 -8.07 -15.91
N MET A 580 -23.06 -9.05 -15.36
CA MET A 580 -23.90 -9.99 -16.13
C MET A 580 -25.13 -9.33 -16.79
N ARG A 581 -25.48 -8.11 -16.38
CA ARG A 581 -26.60 -7.31 -16.92
C ARG A 581 -26.13 -6.31 -17.97
N TYR A 582 -24.95 -5.73 -17.80
CA TYR A 582 -24.34 -4.77 -18.74
C TYR A 582 -22.92 -5.21 -19.14
N PRO A 583 -22.75 -6.35 -19.84
CA PRO A 583 -21.45 -6.99 -20.04
C PRO A 583 -20.47 -6.20 -20.90
N ARG A 584 -20.93 -5.22 -21.70
CA ARG A 584 -20.06 -4.32 -22.47
C ARG A 584 -19.79 -3.04 -21.68
N LEU A 585 -20.81 -2.47 -21.05
CA LEU A 585 -20.67 -1.25 -20.25
C LEU A 585 -19.80 -1.48 -19.01
N SER A 586 -19.83 -2.68 -18.42
CA SER A 586 -18.98 -3.01 -17.27
C SER A 586 -17.49 -3.07 -17.63
N VAL A 587 -17.12 -3.30 -18.90
CA VAL A 587 -15.71 -3.15 -19.32
C VAL A 587 -15.32 -1.67 -19.34
N MET A 588 -16.17 -0.81 -19.90
CA MET A 588 -15.97 0.64 -19.85
C MET A 588 -15.92 1.18 -18.42
N ALA A 589 -16.71 0.60 -17.51
CA ALA A 589 -16.65 0.89 -16.07
C ALA A 589 -15.30 0.49 -15.43
N ARG A 590 -14.75 -0.71 -15.72
CA ARG A 590 -13.39 -1.10 -15.26
C ARG A 590 -12.31 -0.13 -15.75
N ASP A 591 -12.41 0.30 -17.01
CA ASP A 591 -11.45 1.19 -17.65
C ASP A 591 -11.49 2.62 -17.06
N PHE A 592 -12.68 3.20 -16.88
CA PHE A 592 -12.83 4.60 -16.47
C PHE A 592 -12.89 4.81 -14.95
N LEU A 593 -13.46 3.89 -14.18
CA LEU A 593 -13.53 4.02 -12.71
C LEU A 593 -12.17 3.76 -12.03
N ALA A 594 -11.19 3.26 -12.77
CA ALA A 594 -9.80 3.22 -12.35
C ALA A 594 -9.16 4.62 -12.22
N VAL A 595 -9.67 5.61 -12.96
CA VAL A 595 -9.12 6.98 -12.98
C VAL A 595 -9.23 7.62 -11.59
N GLN A 596 -8.10 8.10 -11.07
CA GLN A 596 -8.02 8.71 -9.75
C GLN A 596 -8.24 10.22 -9.80
N ALA A 597 -9.08 10.74 -8.90
CA ALA A 597 -9.30 12.19 -8.73
C ALA A 597 -8.14 12.93 -8.06
N ASN A 598 -7.19 12.20 -7.46
CA ASN A 598 -6.10 12.73 -6.65
C ASN A 598 -4.78 12.07 -7.08
N SER A 599 -3.70 12.85 -7.18
CA SER A 599 -2.36 12.32 -7.48
C SER A 599 -1.73 11.56 -6.32
N VAL A 600 -2.04 12.00 -5.10
CA VAL A 600 -1.52 11.55 -3.80
C VAL A 600 -2.70 11.27 -2.85
N ALA A 601 -2.49 10.47 -1.79
CA ALA A 601 -3.55 10.16 -0.84
C ALA A 601 -4.01 11.44 -0.08
N PRO A 602 -5.33 11.70 0.07
CA PRO A 602 -5.82 12.90 0.77
C PRO A 602 -5.27 13.09 2.18
N GLU A 603 -4.97 12.00 2.91
CA GLU A 603 -4.37 12.09 4.25
C GLU A 603 -2.90 12.57 4.24
N GLU A 604 -2.19 12.45 3.11
CA GLU A 604 -0.85 13.03 2.92
C GLU A 604 -0.91 14.55 2.69
N LEU A 605 -2.08 15.12 2.38
CA LEU A 605 -2.29 16.56 2.24
C LEU A 605 -2.95 17.14 3.50
N PHE A 606 -4.10 16.62 3.90
CA PHE A 606 -4.93 17.23 4.93
C PHE A 606 -4.53 16.88 6.37
N CYS A 607 -3.88 15.72 6.59
CA CYS A 607 -3.67 15.15 7.92
C CYS A 607 -2.20 15.10 8.36
N GLY A 608 -1.96 14.92 9.67
CA GLY A 608 -0.61 14.87 10.25
C GLY A 608 0.30 13.77 9.68
N LYS A 609 -0.26 12.68 9.16
CA LYS A 609 0.49 11.60 8.47
C LYS A 609 1.39 12.14 7.34
N GLY A 610 0.90 13.11 6.58
CA GLY A 610 1.69 13.76 5.53
C GLY A 610 2.98 14.37 6.05
N ALA A 611 2.98 14.96 7.24
CA ALA A 611 4.16 15.57 7.84
C ALA A 611 5.23 14.55 8.30
N GLU A 612 4.89 13.26 8.46
CA GLU A 612 5.88 12.20 8.66
C GLU A 612 6.49 11.78 7.31
N ILE A 613 5.65 11.64 6.28
CA ILE A 613 6.06 11.27 4.92
C ILE A 613 6.93 12.36 4.30
N ASP A 614 6.62 13.65 4.50
CA ASP A 614 7.49 14.77 4.12
C ASP A 614 8.88 14.61 4.72
N LYS A 615 8.97 14.40 6.04
CA LYS A 615 10.24 14.25 6.77
C LYS A 615 11.05 13.06 6.22
N GLN A 616 10.39 11.94 5.93
CA GLN A 616 11.03 10.79 5.27
C GLN A 616 11.53 11.16 3.86
N ARG A 617 10.71 11.79 3.01
CA ARG A 617 11.10 12.25 1.66
C ARG A 617 12.24 13.28 1.68
N PHE A 618 12.27 14.19 2.66
CA PHE A 618 13.30 15.22 2.81
C PHE A 618 14.66 14.66 3.26
N CYS A 619 14.67 13.62 4.11
CA CYS A 619 15.90 13.02 4.65
C CYS A 619 16.53 11.93 3.76
N MET A 620 15.96 11.65 2.59
CA MET A 620 16.42 10.56 1.71
C MET A 620 17.53 10.98 0.72
N PRO A 621 18.72 10.33 0.74
CA PRO A 621 19.80 10.63 -0.20
C PRO A 621 19.52 10.14 -1.62
N HIS A 622 19.80 10.99 -2.62
CA HIS A 622 19.54 10.75 -4.04
C HIS A 622 19.84 9.32 -4.53
N ASP A 623 21.05 8.82 -4.27
CA ASP A 623 21.60 7.53 -4.70
C ASP A 623 20.78 6.28 -4.29
N SER A 624 19.82 6.46 -3.38
CA SER A 624 18.94 5.40 -2.86
C SER A 624 17.44 5.71 -2.99
N THR A 625 17.02 6.96 -3.23
CA THR A 625 15.61 7.41 -3.21
C THR A 625 14.70 6.57 -4.10
N GLN A 626 15.05 6.42 -5.39
CA GLN A 626 14.27 5.62 -6.36
C GLN A 626 14.08 4.19 -5.88
N ALA A 627 15.19 3.49 -5.62
CA ALA A 627 15.18 2.08 -5.25
C ALA A 627 14.44 1.83 -3.93
N LEU A 628 14.63 2.68 -2.91
CA LEU A 628 14.09 2.46 -1.57
C LEU A 628 12.58 2.66 -1.53
N LEU A 629 12.10 3.77 -2.12
CA LEU A 629 10.67 4.10 -2.10
C LEU A 629 9.86 3.19 -3.03
N CYS A 630 10.41 2.78 -4.18
CA CYS A 630 9.76 1.78 -5.05
C CYS A 630 9.68 0.42 -4.35
N VAL A 631 10.80 -0.12 -3.83
CA VAL A 631 10.79 -1.41 -3.11
C VAL A 631 9.88 -1.36 -1.88
N ARG A 632 9.85 -0.23 -1.14
CA ARG A 632 8.88 -0.01 -0.06
C ARG A 632 7.43 -0.12 -0.56
N SER A 633 7.08 0.58 -1.63
CA SER A 633 5.72 0.56 -2.20
C SER A 633 5.32 -0.87 -2.61
N TRP A 634 6.22 -1.59 -3.27
CA TRP A 634 6.00 -2.98 -3.70
C TRP A 634 5.80 -3.94 -2.52
N LEU A 635 6.64 -3.84 -1.48
CA LEU A 635 6.48 -4.60 -0.23
C LEU A 635 5.16 -4.27 0.49
N GLN A 636 4.77 -2.99 0.52
CA GLN A 636 3.49 -2.54 1.10
C GLN A 636 2.27 -2.99 0.27
N SER A 637 2.47 -3.25 -1.02
CA SER A 637 1.47 -3.86 -1.93
C SER A 637 1.48 -5.40 -1.86
N GLY A 638 2.15 -5.99 -0.86
CA GLY A 638 2.21 -7.43 -0.62
C GLY A 638 3.16 -8.21 -1.55
N MET A 639 3.93 -7.53 -2.41
CA MET A 639 4.93 -8.21 -3.24
C MET A 639 6.06 -8.74 -2.37
N LYS A 640 6.46 -10.00 -2.57
CA LYS A 640 7.61 -10.58 -1.88
C LYS A 640 8.92 -10.04 -2.44
N LEU A 641 9.90 -9.83 -1.56
CA LEU A 641 11.23 -9.35 -1.94
C LEU A 641 11.96 -10.41 -2.78
N LYS A 642 12.55 -10.01 -3.90
CA LYS A 642 13.37 -10.89 -4.75
C LYS A 642 14.79 -10.36 -4.90
N TYR A 643 15.73 -11.28 -4.96
CA TYR A 643 17.13 -11.03 -5.30
C TYR A 643 17.53 -12.00 -6.41
N LYS A 644 17.74 -11.47 -7.62
CA LYS A 644 17.85 -12.24 -8.87
C LYS A 644 16.59 -13.12 -9.03
N THR A 645 16.77 -14.41 -9.26
CA THR A 645 15.67 -15.39 -9.36
C THR A 645 15.15 -15.89 -8.00
N THR A 646 15.78 -15.51 -6.88
CA THR A 646 15.44 -16.03 -5.55
C THR A 646 14.44 -15.11 -4.84
N GLU A 647 13.37 -15.71 -4.32
CA GLU A 647 12.41 -15.07 -3.43
C GLU A 647 12.88 -15.17 -1.97
N ILE A 648 12.87 -14.06 -1.23
CA ILE A 648 13.34 -14.01 0.16
C ILE A 648 12.14 -14.20 1.10
N ASP A 649 11.99 -15.42 1.59
CA ASP A 649 10.94 -15.85 2.51
C ASP A 649 11.26 -15.47 3.96
N PHE A 650 10.85 -14.27 4.36
CA PHE A 650 11.10 -13.73 5.69
C PHE A 650 10.38 -14.46 6.84
N GLU A 651 9.26 -15.13 6.56
CA GLU A 651 8.54 -15.90 7.58
C GLU A 651 9.36 -17.13 7.95
N ARG A 652 9.83 -17.86 6.92
CA ARG A 652 10.78 -18.95 7.08
C ARG A 652 12.12 -18.53 7.71
N LEU A 653 12.62 -17.31 7.45
CA LEU A 653 13.82 -16.80 8.15
C LEU A 653 13.59 -16.69 9.67
N MET A 654 12.39 -16.30 10.11
CA MET A 654 12.03 -16.21 11.53
C MET A 654 11.80 -17.61 12.16
N GLU A 655 11.19 -18.53 11.44
CA GLU A 655 11.06 -19.94 11.86
C GLU A 655 12.41 -20.62 12.07
N LEU A 656 13.38 -20.38 11.17
CA LEU A 656 14.73 -20.93 11.28
C LEU A 656 15.51 -20.35 12.46
N ALA A 657 15.22 -19.12 12.89
CA ALA A 657 15.79 -18.55 14.11
C ALA A 657 15.21 -19.20 15.37
N THR A 658 13.88 -19.31 15.48
CA THR A 658 13.22 -19.87 16.68
C THR A 658 13.47 -21.37 16.87
N THR A 659 13.60 -22.13 15.78
CA THR A 659 13.91 -23.57 15.85
C THR A 659 15.36 -23.86 16.27
N ALA A 660 16.31 -22.93 16.05
CA ALA A 660 17.69 -23.08 16.52
C ALA A 660 17.78 -23.06 18.06
N ASP A 661 17.02 -22.18 18.73
CA ASP A 661 17.00 -22.09 20.20
C ASP A 661 16.29 -23.29 20.87
N ASN A 662 15.30 -23.89 20.21
CA ASN A 662 14.67 -25.12 20.69
C ASN A 662 15.63 -26.33 20.69
N HIS A 663 16.69 -26.31 19.88
CA HIS A 663 17.77 -27.31 19.96
C HIS A 663 18.82 -26.96 21.03
N ASN A 664 19.16 -25.68 21.22
CA ASN A 664 20.10 -25.27 22.27
C ASN A 664 19.55 -25.48 23.69
N SER A 665 18.27 -25.19 23.91
CA SER A 665 17.59 -25.36 25.21
C SER A 665 17.51 -26.83 25.63
N ASN A 666 17.09 -27.73 24.75
CA ASN A 666 17.05 -29.17 25.01
C ASN A 666 18.46 -29.79 25.18
N ALA A 667 19.50 -29.23 24.56
CA ALA A 667 20.89 -29.65 24.81
C ALA A 667 21.43 -29.21 26.19
N GLY A 668 20.72 -28.33 26.91
CA GLY A 668 21.09 -27.84 28.23
C GLY A 668 20.64 -28.74 29.39
N SER A 669 19.52 -29.46 29.24
CA SER A 669 18.92 -30.26 30.32
C SER A 669 19.63 -31.59 30.58
N GLU A 670 20.08 -32.31 29.53
CA GLU A 670 20.66 -33.66 29.67
C GLU A 670 22.04 -33.70 30.37
N LYS A 671 22.70 -32.55 30.59
CA LYS A 671 24.03 -32.49 31.22
C LYS A 671 24.03 -32.38 32.75
N LYS A 672 22.88 -32.56 33.41
CA LYS A 672 22.75 -32.51 34.88
C LYS A 672 22.24 -33.81 35.54
N GLN A 673 22.56 -34.98 34.97
CA GLN A 673 22.44 -36.27 35.66
C GLN A 673 23.62 -37.21 35.38
N ARG A 674 24.62 -37.17 36.25
CA ARG A 674 25.63 -38.21 36.53
C ARG A 674 26.17 -38.04 37.94
#